data_AF-A0A1P8F6A0-F1
#
_entry.id   AF-A0A1P8F6A0-F1
#
_cell.length_a   1.000
_cell.length_b   1.000
_cell.length_c   1.000
_cell.angle_alpha   90.00
_cell.angle_beta   90.00
_cell.angle_gamma   90.00
#
_symmetry.space_group_name_H-M   'P 1'
#
loop_
_entity.id
_entity.type
_entity.pdbx_description
1 polymer ?
#
loop_
_entity_poly.entity_id
_entity_poly.type
_entity_poly.pdbx_seq_one_letter_code
_entity_poly.pdbx_strand_id
1 'polypeptide(L)'
;MAENSVLIVDSDPKSRDTAAWLKGAGFRVTTATTGEEALNLIDNQDFSIMLLDMRLPGKHGLGVLKEVKVKRPWMQAIVTTDHPSVESATEALKQGAADYLVKPFSPEELEKLVKDTIKSGSKQKTVSVQIKAKTTPAKITSQATFVISTESLKNLVNNLIRERETIGVKAKQGKFSFDKIKNFDELALDYDVTVNPPTAFFIPACETILRYKRGDNPEITPVTDSTPRVLIGVHPDDINAINLLDEVFMGNNPDPNYTARRQNTLIIGVDVLTPLTTSFAPSMGTYTADSGFDLLLTDIGNSSYMITVGSEAGAQILARYAQVREPTVAETARQKQVREEALSKYRLFLDMPREKIPHLLDTNYDNPYWKSRSEACLNCGSCIMVCPTCFCFDVQDDVSLNMVDGERVRKPDGCMLVDFSKVAAGANFRGDKLSRFRHRMYHKGKYMLDRYGKFGCVGCGRCTVTCLAEIASPLEAYNAIAASEKAKDKARRTITNTRPQPELYLPHMASITRITQLGAREKLFEFKLKDGHKLGHRPGQFVEVYVFGIGESPISLTSSPTRDHTFEVAVRNVGNVTGALHNLEVGSPVGIRGPFGNGFPLEQMEGKDLLLIAGGIGVFPLRSLIEYVLDRRESYGHINLLFGSRSPSERVFSEEMAQWAKAPDVTFMETVDKGDDTWTGNVGVITTLIPKVQFDPRKTVAVVVGPPIMYRFVTNELKKRDLADDNIILSLERKMKCGVGKCGNCQINGVYVCQEGPVFSLTRLRTLREAI
;
A
#
# COMPACT_ATOMS: atom_id res chain seq x y z
N MET A 1 -9.57 42.93 20.41
CA MET A 1 -10.09 41.55 20.27
C MET A 1 -11.16 41.34 21.32
N ALA A 2 -12.21 40.56 21.01
CA ALA A 2 -13.36 40.36 21.88
C ALA A 2 -13.00 39.53 23.12
N GLU A 3 -12.50 40.19 24.16
CA GLU A 3 -12.25 39.54 25.45
C GLU A 3 -13.59 38.97 25.96
N ASN A 4 -13.61 37.66 26.21
CA ASN A 4 -14.75 36.87 26.72
C ASN A 4 -15.80 36.40 25.68
N SER A 5 -15.46 36.24 24.40
CA SER A 5 -16.33 35.52 23.44
C SER A 5 -16.07 34.00 23.42
N VAL A 6 -17.14 33.21 23.61
CA VAL A 6 -17.12 31.74 23.69
C VAL A 6 -17.99 31.15 22.58
N LEU A 7 -17.47 30.18 21.84
CA LEU A 7 -18.25 29.37 20.90
C LEU A 7 -18.50 27.97 21.50
N ILE A 8 -19.75 27.55 21.61
CA ILE A 8 -20.12 26.20 22.07
C ILE A 8 -20.63 25.40 20.88
N VAL A 9 -19.99 24.29 20.57
CA VAL A 9 -20.34 23.42 19.45
C VAL A 9 -20.79 22.07 19.99
N ASP A 10 -22.10 21.87 20.03
CA ASP A 10 -22.71 20.69 20.64
C ASP A 10 -24.07 20.37 20.02
N SER A 11 -24.30 19.11 19.70
CA SER A 11 -25.56 18.65 19.11
C SER A 11 -26.66 18.42 20.17
N ASP A 12 -26.28 18.15 21.42
CA ASP A 12 -27.22 17.91 22.52
C ASP A 12 -27.80 19.23 23.08
N PRO A 13 -29.13 19.44 23.04
CA PRO A 13 -29.77 20.61 23.62
C PRO A 13 -29.47 20.82 25.10
N LYS A 14 -29.36 19.74 25.91
CA LYS A 14 -29.10 19.85 27.36
C LYS A 14 -27.70 20.37 27.64
N SER A 15 -26.73 19.94 26.85
CA SER A 15 -25.35 20.44 26.93
C SER A 15 -25.25 21.92 26.54
N ARG A 16 -26.15 22.42 25.67
CA ARG A 16 -26.23 23.86 25.33
C ARG A 16 -26.93 24.72 26.39
N ASP A 17 -27.66 24.15 27.35
CA ASP A 17 -28.21 24.93 28.48
C ASP A 17 -27.11 25.55 29.35
N THR A 18 -25.89 25.00 29.31
CA THR A 18 -24.69 25.59 29.91
C THR A 18 -24.27 26.93 29.28
N ALA A 19 -24.77 27.23 28.07
CA ALA A 19 -24.63 28.54 27.43
C ALA A 19 -25.34 29.65 28.20
N ALA A 20 -26.49 29.35 28.83
CA ALA A 20 -27.22 30.33 29.63
C ALA A 20 -26.43 30.69 30.91
N TRP A 21 -25.76 29.69 31.50
CA TRP A 21 -24.90 29.89 32.67
C TRP A 21 -23.68 30.75 32.35
N LEU A 22 -22.94 30.42 31.29
CA LEU A 22 -21.76 31.20 30.87
C LEU A 22 -22.14 32.64 30.48
N LYS A 23 -23.33 32.87 29.90
CA LYS A 23 -23.87 34.23 29.70
C LYS A 23 -24.09 34.97 31.03
N GLY A 24 -24.65 34.29 32.04
CA GLY A 24 -24.81 34.82 33.40
C GLY A 24 -23.47 35.15 34.09
N ALA A 25 -22.41 34.40 33.76
CA ALA A 25 -21.05 34.62 34.24
C ALA A 25 -20.28 35.74 33.49
N GLY A 26 -20.93 36.43 32.54
CA GLY A 26 -20.37 37.58 31.83
C GLY A 26 -19.69 37.28 30.49
N PHE A 27 -19.84 36.06 29.94
CA PHE A 27 -19.32 35.69 28.62
C PHE A 27 -20.31 35.98 27.49
N ARG A 28 -19.79 36.37 26.32
CA ARG A 28 -20.59 36.43 25.08
C ARG A 28 -20.57 35.05 24.43
N VAL A 29 -21.67 34.32 24.54
CA VAL A 29 -21.75 32.93 24.06
C VAL A 29 -22.55 32.82 22.76
N THR A 30 -21.92 32.23 21.75
CA THR A 30 -22.56 31.78 20.50
C THR A 30 -22.58 30.26 20.48
N THR A 31 -23.63 29.65 19.93
CA THR A 31 -23.78 28.19 19.86
C THR A 31 -23.87 27.69 18.43
N ALA A 32 -23.32 26.52 18.14
CA ALA A 32 -23.49 25.78 16.90
C ALA A 32 -23.86 24.32 17.20
N THR A 33 -24.58 23.69 16.28
CA THR A 33 -25.07 22.31 16.41
C THR A 33 -24.31 21.31 15.55
N THR A 34 -23.54 21.79 14.57
CA THR A 34 -22.74 20.99 13.64
C THR A 34 -21.34 21.58 13.47
N GLY A 35 -20.40 20.75 13.00
CA GLY A 35 -19.03 21.21 12.72
C GLY A 35 -18.97 22.24 11.59
N GLU A 36 -19.80 22.09 10.57
CA GLU A 36 -19.92 23.03 9.44
C GLU A 36 -20.41 24.40 9.89
N GLU A 37 -21.44 24.44 10.74
CA GLU A 37 -21.95 25.69 11.31
C GLU A 37 -20.89 26.39 12.15
N ALA A 38 -20.13 25.65 12.97
CA ALA A 38 -19.04 26.19 13.75
C ALA A 38 -17.93 26.82 12.89
N LEU A 39 -17.54 26.14 11.80
CA LEU A 39 -16.52 26.64 10.88
C LEU A 39 -16.99 27.90 10.14
N ASN A 40 -18.26 27.94 9.72
CA ASN A 40 -18.86 29.12 9.12
C ASN A 40 -18.91 30.31 10.09
N LEU A 41 -19.21 30.08 11.38
CA LEU A 41 -19.20 31.13 12.39
C LEU A 41 -17.78 31.67 12.63
N ILE A 42 -16.77 30.81 12.68
CA ILE A 42 -15.36 31.21 12.87
C ILE A 42 -14.81 31.99 11.68
N ASP A 43 -15.31 31.73 10.47
CA ASP A 43 -14.94 32.49 9.28
C ASP A 43 -15.48 33.93 9.32
N ASN A 44 -16.59 34.17 10.03
CA ASN A 44 -17.28 35.47 10.09
C ASN A 44 -17.10 36.24 11.40
N GLN A 45 -16.73 35.57 12.50
CA GLN A 45 -16.60 36.15 13.82
C GLN A 45 -15.43 35.53 14.59
N ASP A 46 -14.67 36.36 15.32
CA ASP A 46 -13.60 35.88 16.19
C ASP A 46 -14.11 35.49 17.59
N PHE A 47 -13.64 34.33 18.06
CA PHE A 47 -13.89 33.80 19.39
C PHE A 47 -12.59 33.67 20.18
N SER A 48 -12.65 33.90 21.49
CA SER A 48 -11.51 33.69 22.38
C SER A 48 -11.28 32.21 22.67
N ILE A 49 -12.38 31.46 22.85
CA ILE A 49 -12.36 30.04 23.20
C ILE A 49 -13.52 29.27 22.58
N MET A 50 -13.29 28.00 22.27
CA MET A 50 -14.29 27.03 21.81
C MET A 50 -14.49 25.91 22.82
N LEU A 51 -15.74 25.54 23.08
CA LEU A 51 -16.11 24.27 23.69
C LEU A 51 -16.61 23.36 22.57
N LEU A 52 -15.97 22.21 22.38
CA LEU A 52 -16.20 21.36 21.21
C LEU A 52 -16.55 19.93 21.60
N ASP A 53 -17.75 19.51 21.29
CA ASP A 53 -18.15 18.11 21.45
C ASP A 53 -17.42 17.19 20.46
N MET A 54 -17.03 15.99 20.91
CA MET A 54 -16.36 15.02 20.04
C MET A 54 -17.27 14.41 18.96
N ARG A 55 -18.57 14.26 19.23
CA ARG A 55 -19.53 13.57 18.36
C ARG A 55 -20.57 14.55 17.82
N LEU A 56 -20.17 15.29 16.78
CA LEU A 56 -21.08 16.14 16.04
C LEU A 56 -21.67 15.41 14.82
N PRO A 57 -22.90 15.75 14.41
CA PRO A 57 -23.45 15.32 13.13
C PRO A 57 -22.57 15.80 11.96
N GLY A 58 -22.28 14.91 11.01
CA GLY A 58 -21.49 15.22 9.80
C GLY A 58 -19.98 15.12 10.02
N LYS A 59 -19.41 15.94 10.90
CA LYS A 59 -17.95 16.01 11.18
C LYS A 59 -17.60 15.56 12.59
N HIS A 60 -16.54 14.78 12.73
CA HIS A 60 -16.00 14.43 14.06
C HIS A 60 -15.32 15.66 14.70
N GLY A 61 -15.48 15.87 16.01
CA GLY A 61 -15.00 17.06 16.74
C GLY A 61 -13.50 17.32 16.55
N LEU A 62 -12.66 16.28 16.61
CA LEU A 62 -11.21 16.42 16.34
C LEU A 62 -10.90 16.97 14.92
N GLY A 63 -11.70 16.63 13.92
CA GLY A 63 -11.57 17.21 12.58
C GLY A 63 -11.82 18.71 12.58
N VAL A 64 -12.87 19.14 13.30
CA VAL A 64 -13.19 20.56 13.50
C VAL A 64 -12.07 21.26 14.26
N LEU A 65 -11.55 20.68 15.34
CA LEU A 65 -10.44 21.25 16.12
C LEU A 65 -9.22 21.50 15.23
N LYS A 66 -8.84 20.53 14.41
CA LYS A 66 -7.70 20.65 13.49
C LYS A 66 -7.90 21.79 12.49
N GLU A 67 -9.08 21.89 11.88
CA GLU A 67 -9.40 22.97 10.93
C GLU A 67 -9.38 24.34 11.63
N VAL A 68 -9.94 24.43 12.84
CA VAL A 68 -9.94 25.66 13.64
C VAL A 68 -8.53 26.08 14.03
N LYS A 69 -7.66 25.16 14.42
CA LYS A 69 -6.26 25.48 14.78
C LYS A 69 -5.41 25.91 13.59
N VAL A 70 -5.73 25.44 12.39
CA VAL A 70 -5.12 25.95 11.15
C VAL A 70 -5.61 27.37 10.86
N LYS A 71 -6.92 27.64 10.97
CA LYS A 71 -7.52 28.94 10.64
C LYS A 71 -7.28 30.01 11.71
N ARG A 72 -7.22 29.64 12.99
CA ARG A 72 -7.11 30.51 14.17
C ARG A 72 -6.21 29.85 15.24
N PRO A 73 -4.88 29.81 15.05
CA PRO A 73 -3.97 29.17 16.00
C PRO A 73 -4.04 29.72 17.43
N TRP A 74 -4.40 31.00 17.58
CA TRP A 74 -4.54 31.71 18.86
C TRP A 74 -5.80 31.37 19.64
N MET A 75 -6.83 30.82 18.99
CA MET A 75 -8.12 30.52 19.63
C MET A 75 -7.97 29.29 20.52
N GLN A 76 -8.35 29.44 21.80
CA GLN A 76 -8.29 28.32 22.74
C GLN A 76 -9.43 27.33 22.46
N ALA A 77 -9.24 26.05 22.79
CA ALA A 77 -10.27 25.04 22.57
C ALA A 77 -10.26 24.02 23.71
N ILE A 78 -11.42 23.74 24.29
CA ILE A 78 -11.64 22.67 25.26
C ILE A 78 -12.52 21.64 24.57
N VAL A 79 -12.07 20.39 24.55
CA VAL A 79 -12.84 19.28 23.96
C VAL A 79 -13.72 18.65 25.04
N THR A 80 -14.98 18.40 24.73
CA THR A 80 -15.95 17.76 25.63
C THR A 80 -16.38 16.38 25.10
N THR A 81 -16.67 15.42 25.99
CA THR A 81 -17.18 14.10 25.58
C THR A 81 -18.06 13.42 26.62
N ASP A 82 -18.97 12.56 26.18
CA ASP A 82 -19.74 11.63 27.03
C ASP A 82 -19.01 10.29 27.29
N HIS A 83 -17.93 9.99 26.55
CA HIS A 83 -17.21 8.71 26.66
C HIS A 83 -15.70 8.95 26.73
N PRO A 84 -15.15 9.18 27.93
CA PRO A 84 -13.73 9.46 28.07
C PRO A 84 -12.89 8.21 27.78
N SER A 85 -11.82 8.40 27.01
CA SER A 85 -10.70 7.45 26.96
C SER A 85 -9.38 8.21 27.07
N VAL A 86 -8.35 7.53 27.60
CA VAL A 86 -6.99 8.08 27.68
C VAL A 86 -6.48 8.45 26.29
N GLU A 87 -6.83 7.64 25.29
CA GLU A 87 -6.47 7.85 23.89
C GLU A 87 -7.14 9.12 23.32
N SER A 88 -8.43 9.33 23.57
CA SER A 88 -9.14 10.51 23.06
C SER A 88 -8.70 11.82 23.73
N ALA A 89 -8.38 11.77 25.03
CA ALA A 89 -7.85 12.93 25.74
C ALA A 89 -6.45 13.31 25.23
N THR A 90 -5.58 12.30 25.06
CA THR A 90 -4.23 12.50 24.52
C THR A 90 -4.27 13.05 23.10
N GLU A 91 -5.17 12.55 22.26
CA GLU A 91 -5.30 13.00 20.87
C GLU A 91 -5.85 14.44 20.77
N ALA A 92 -6.84 14.80 21.60
CA ALA A 92 -7.35 16.17 21.67
C ALA A 92 -6.24 17.17 22.03
N LEU A 93 -5.44 16.87 23.05
CA LEU A 93 -4.32 17.73 23.49
C LEU A 93 -3.23 17.84 22.42
N LYS A 94 -2.87 16.72 21.76
CA LYS A 94 -1.91 16.72 20.64
C LYS A 94 -2.37 17.60 19.47
N GLN A 95 -3.67 17.67 19.22
CA GLN A 95 -4.26 18.51 18.18
C GLN A 95 -4.47 19.97 18.61
N GLY A 96 -3.94 20.36 19.78
CA GLY A 96 -3.91 21.75 20.25
C GLY A 96 -5.11 22.14 21.10
N ALA A 97 -5.92 21.19 21.58
CA ALA A 97 -6.86 21.49 22.66
C ALA A 97 -6.07 21.96 23.89
N ALA A 98 -6.56 23.01 24.53
CA ALA A 98 -6.01 23.52 25.77
C ALA A 98 -6.37 22.62 26.96
N ASP A 99 -7.56 22.03 26.92
CA ASP A 99 -8.02 21.09 27.93
C ASP A 99 -9.07 20.11 27.39
N TYR A 100 -9.43 19.13 28.22
CA TYR A 100 -10.35 18.06 27.92
C TYR A 100 -11.31 17.82 29.09
N LEU A 101 -12.62 17.88 28.84
CA LEU A 101 -13.64 17.81 29.88
C LEU A 101 -14.64 16.67 29.63
N VAL A 102 -14.98 15.94 30.68
CA VAL A 102 -15.88 14.79 30.61
C VAL A 102 -17.28 15.21 31.04
N LYS A 103 -18.30 14.84 30.26
CA LYS A 103 -19.71 15.06 30.56
C LYS A 103 -20.27 13.93 31.44
N PRO A 104 -21.20 14.23 32.37
CA PRO A 104 -21.67 15.58 32.73
C PRO A 104 -20.67 16.33 33.63
N PHE A 105 -20.52 17.63 33.41
CA PHE A 105 -19.68 18.52 34.22
C PHE A 105 -20.54 19.60 34.90
N SER A 106 -20.07 20.13 36.04
CA SER A 106 -20.82 21.20 36.74
C SER A 106 -20.64 22.56 36.03
N PRO A 107 -21.64 23.46 36.07
CA PRO A 107 -21.50 24.80 35.51
C PRO A 107 -20.33 25.60 36.12
N GLU A 108 -20.07 25.43 37.41
CA GLU A 108 -18.96 26.06 38.13
C GLU A 108 -17.59 25.53 37.69
N GLU A 109 -17.50 24.21 37.45
CA GLU A 109 -16.29 23.56 36.94
C GLU A 109 -15.95 24.07 35.54
N LEU A 110 -16.96 24.14 34.65
CA LEU A 110 -16.79 24.66 33.31
C LEU A 110 -16.39 26.14 33.32
N GLU A 111 -17.06 26.97 34.13
CA GLU A 111 -16.77 28.40 34.22
C GLU A 111 -15.33 28.66 34.68
N LYS A 112 -14.88 27.93 35.71
CA LYS A 112 -13.52 28.01 36.22
C LYS A 112 -12.52 27.62 35.12
N LEU A 113 -12.76 26.51 34.45
CA LEU A 113 -11.87 26.00 33.40
C LEU A 113 -11.75 26.96 32.22
N VAL A 114 -12.86 27.54 31.78
CA VAL A 114 -12.89 28.56 30.72
C VAL A 114 -12.11 29.81 31.14
N LYS A 115 -12.31 30.30 32.38
CA LYS A 115 -11.56 31.46 32.91
C LYS A 115 -10.06 31.18 32.98
N ASP A 116 -9.66 30.01 33.45
CA ASP A 116 -8.26 29.62 33.59
C ASP A 116 -7.58 29.40 32.24
N THR A 117 -8.30 28.86 31.26
CA THR A 117 -7.83 28.68 29.88
C THR A 117 -7.65 30.02 29.16
N ILE A 118 -8.56 30.98 29.34
CA ILE A 118 -8.42 32.32 28.78
C ILE A 118 -7.24 33.08 29.43
N LYS A 119 -7.05 32.93 30.74
CA LYS A 119 -5.92 33.53 31.49
C LYS A 119 -4.56 32.93 31.11
N SER A 120 -4.48 31.62 30.89
CA SER A 120 -3.24 30.95 30.45
C SER A 120 -2.90 31.30 29.00
N GLY A 121 -3.89 31.36 28.11
CA GLY A 121 -3.71 31.82 26.73
C GLY A 121 -3.28 33.30 26.62
N SER A 122 -3.57 34.14 27.61
CA SER A 122 -3.13 35.54 27.64
C SER A 122 -1.69 35.75 28.12
N LYS A 123 -1.02 34.73 28.72
CA LYS A 123 0.43 34.75 29.01
C LYS A 123 1.31 34.38 27.82
N GLN A 124 0.75 33.80 26.76
CA GLN A 124 1.43 33.63 25.46
C GLN A 124 1.40 34.92 24.59
N LYS A 125 0.88 36.04 25.09
CA LYS A 125 0.98 37.34 24.43
C LYS A 125 2.40 37.90 24.55
N THR A 126 3.11 37.93 23.41
CA THR A 126 4.22 38.83 23.06
C THR A 126 5.11 39.30 24.21
N VAL A 127 6.20 38.57 24.49
CA VAL A 127 7.30 39.10 25.32
C VAL A 127 8.08 40.12 24.49
N SER A 128 7.85 41.39 24.74
CA SER A 128 8.71 42.47 24.27
C SER A 128 9.92 42.60 25.22
N VAL A 129 11.06 42.04 24.84
CA VAL A 129 12.32 42.32 25.54
C VAL A 129 12.91 43.63 24.99
N GLN A 130 13.13 44.61 25.87
CA GLN A 130 13.98 45.77 25.63
C GLN A 130 15.42 45.40 25.98
N ILE A 131 16.31 45.41 25.00
CA ILE A 131 17.77 45.37 25.23
C ILE A 131 18.34 46.73 24.81
N LYS A 132 19.01 47.40 25.76
CA LYS A 132 19.66 48.70 25.56
C LYS A 132 20.98 48.56 24.80
N ALA A 133 21.16 49.44 23.81
CA ALA A 133 22.41 49.90 23.14
C ALA A 133 23.12 48.86 22.22
N LYS A 134 23.58 49.18 20.99
CA LYS A 134 23.70 50.41 20.20
C LYS A 134 23.62 50.02 18.70
N THR A 135 22.93 50.83 17.90
CA THR A 135 22.85 50.83 16.40
C THR A 135 22.26 49.59 15.71
N THR A 136 21.00 49.75 15.26
CA THR A 136 20.11 48.80 14.54
C THR A 136 20.57 48.46 13.09
N PRO A 137 20.03 47.40 12.41
CA PRO A 137 18.63 47.35 12.00
C PRO A 137 17.85 46.05 12.34
N ALA A 138 16.53 46.23 12.48
CA ALA A 138 15.43 45.25 12.60
C ALA A 138 15.43 44.26 13.78
N LYS A 139 14.31 44.21 14.51
CA LYS A 139 13.99 43.08 15.40
C LYS A 139 13.80 41.84 14.54
N ILE A 140 14.79 40.94 14.51
CA ILE A 140 14.71 39.66 13.80
C ILE A 140 13.82 38.71 14.62
N THR A 141 12.63 38.40 14.12
CA THR A 141 11.69 37.44 14.72
C THR A 141 11.74 36.10 13.98
N SER A 142 11.35 35.00 14.63
CA SER A 142 11.16 33.70 13.97
C SER A 142 10.17 33.83 12.81
N GLN A 143 10.42 33.14 11.68
CA GLN A 143 9.71 33.20 10.40
C GLN A 143 9.86 34.50 9.59
N ALA A 144 10.67 35.46 10.03
CA ALA A 144 11.02 36.61 9.21
C ALA A 144 11.93 36.20 8.04
N THR A 145 11.79 36.88 6.91
CA THR A 145 12.59 36.66 5.71
C THR A 145 13.39 37.92 5.39
N PHE A 146 14.67 37.75 5.06
CA PHE A 146 15.59 38.84 4.72
C PHE A 146 16.37 38.53 3.45
N VAL A 147 17.06 39.53 2.90
CA VAL A 147 18.05 39.38 1.84
C VAL A 147 19.45 39.53 2.42
N ILE A 148 20.35 38.62 2.05
CA ILE A 148 21.77 38.62 2.41
C ILE A 148 22.63 38.59 1.14
N SER A 149 23.66 39.45 1.08
CA SER A 149 24.64 39.41 -0.02
C SER A 149 25.60 38.24 0.16
N THR A 150 26.20 37.76 -0.94
CA THR A 150 27.20 36.68 -0.89
C THR A 150 28.40 37.05 0.00
N GLU A 151 28.82 38.32 0.00
CA GLU A 151 29.89 38.81 0.88
C GLU A 151 29.49 38.74 2.36
N SER A 152 28.27 39.15 2.70
CA SER A 152 27.79 39.03 4.07
C SER A 152 27.59 37.57 4.49
N LEU A 153 27.16 36.70 3.58
CA LEU A 153 27.04 35.26 3.83
C LEU A 153 28.43 34.64 4.07
N LYS A 154 29.44 35.03 3.28
CA LYS A 154 30.84 34.65 3.49
C LYS A 154 31.35 35.07 4.86
N ASN A 155 31.02 36.28 5.31
CA ASN A 155 31.34 36.76 6.65
C ASN A 155 30.65 35.93 7.74
N LEU A 156 29.36 35.61 7.58
CA LEU A 156 28.62 34.74 8.51
C LEU A 156 29.31 33.37 8.64
N VAL A 157 29.57 32.69 7.53
CA VAL A 157 30.18 31.35 7.52
C VAL A 157 31.59 31.36 8.11
N ASN A 158 32.44 32.32 7.74
CA ASN A 158 33.81 32.41 8.26
C ASN A 158 33.85 32.69 9.78
N ASN A 159 32.87 33.42 10.31
CA ASN A 159 32.77 33.62 11.76
C ASN A 159 32.28 32.34 12.47
N LEU A 160 31.32 31.60 11.90
CA LEU A 160 30.87 30.32 12.45
C LEU A 160 32.01 29.29 12.53
N ILE A 161 32.88 29.24 11.52
CA ILE A 161 34.07 28.36 11.49
C ILE A 161 35.02 28.63 12.67
N ARG A 162 35.11 29.88 13.14
CA ARG A 162 35.98 30.25 14.26
C ARG A 162 35.41 29.86 15.62
N GLU A 163 34.10 29.78 15.75
CA GLU A 163 33.44 29.56 17.05
C GLU A 163 33.04 28.10 17.30
N ARG A 164 32.81 27.33 16.23
CA ARG A 164 32.20 26.01 16.34
C ARG A 164 32.60 25.13 15.16
N GLU A 165 32.47 23.82 15.34
CA GLU A 165 32.74 22.88 14.27
C GLU A 165 31.78 23.14 13.10
N THR A 166 32.29 23.50 11.94
CA THR A 166 31.46 23.86 10.78
C THR A 166 31.63 22.81 9.68
N ILE A 167 30.54 22.13 9.38
CA ILE A 167 30.44 21.12 8.32
C ILE A 167 29.63 21.72 7.18
N GLY A 168 30.18 21.71 5.98
CA GLY A 168 29.53 22.18 4.77
C GLY A 168 29.53 21.13 3.68
N VAL A 169 28.66 21.30 2.70
CA VAL A 169 28.68 20.48 1.49
C VAL A 169 29.88 20.87 0.62
N LYS A 170 30.68 19.89 0.22
CA LYS A 170 31.85 20.05 -0.67
C LYS A 170 31.69 19.21 -1.91
N ALA A 171 32.10 19.74 -3.06
CA ALA A 171 32.28 18.96 -4.28
C ALA A 171 33.59 18.14 -4.21
N LYS A 172 33.50 16.84 -4.41
CA LYS A 172 34.63 15.90 -4.47
C LYS A 172 34.41 14.91 -5.59
N GLN A 173 35.32 14.87 -6.57
CA GLN A 173 35.30 13.90 -7.69
C GLN A 173 33.92 13.81 -8.39
N GLY A 174 33.30 14.96 -8.66
CA GLY A 174 31.98 15.01 -9.32
C GLY A 174 30.79 14.58 -8.45
N LYS A 175 30.99 14.39 -7.14
CA LYS A 175 29.93 14.11 -6.15
C LYS A 175 29.97 15.14 -5.03
N PHE A 176 28.92 15.19 -4.21
CA PHE A 176 28.83 16.08 -3.06
C PHE A 176 28.84 15.32 -1.74
N SER A 177 29.49 15.88 -0.72
CA SER A 177 29.55 15.28 0.62
C SER A 177 29.65 16.36 1.70
N PHE A 178 29.01 16.14 2.84
CA PHE A 178 29.25 16.94 4.04
C PHE A 178 30.63 16.63 4.63
N ASP A 179 31.42 17.66 4.86
CA ASP A 179 32.75 17.57 5.47
C ASP A 179 33.13 18.90 6.15
N LYS A 180 34.18 18.90 6.99
CA LYS A 180 34.69 20.12 7.61
C LYS A 180 35.14 21.10 6.52
N ILE A 181 34.68 22.34 6.63
CA ILE A 181 35.09 23.44 5.75
C ILE A 181 36.03 24.40 6.48
N LYS A 182 37.02 24.92 5.77
CA LYS A 182 37.99 25.89 6.33
C LYS A 182 37.64 27.34 6.03
N ASN A 183 36.86 27.57 4.98
CA ASN A 183 36.39 28.88 4.56
C ASN A 183 35.14 28.71 3.67
N PHE A 184 34.46 29.82 3.39
CA PHE A 184 33.26 29.85 2.55
C PHE A 184 33.48 29.31 1.12
N ASP A 185 34.65 29.48 0.53
CA ASP A 185 34.89 29.15 -0.88
C ASP A 185 34.95 27.62 -1.12
N GLU A 186 35.04 26.82 -0.05
CA GLU A 186 34.91 25.36 -0.11
C GLU A 186 33.46 24.86 -0.18
N LEU A 187 32.47 25.74 0.05
CA LEU A 187 31.06 25.39 0.18
C LEU A 187 30.37 25.33 -1.19
N ALA A 188 29.74 24.18 -1.48
CA ALA A 188 28.84 24.02 -2.61
C ALA A 188 27.39 24.21 -2.12
N LEU A 189 26.75 25.32 -2.52
CA LEU A 189 25.35 25.62 -2.20
C LEU A 189 24.38 25.28 -3.33
N ASP A 190 24.82 25.30 -4.60
CA ASP A 190 24.06 24.75 -5.72
C ASP A 190 24.56 23.33 -5.99
N TYR A 191 23.77 22.35 -5.54
CA TYR A 191 24.06 20.94 -5.73
C TYR A 191 22.76 20.13 -5.72
N ASP A 192 22.83 18.86 -6.11
CA ASP A 192 21.66 17.98 -6.20
C ASP A 192 21.44 17.18 -4.92
N VAL A 193 22.41 16.34 -4.55
CA VAL A 193 22.34 15.45 -3.41
C VAL A 193 23.73 15.09 -2.89
N THR A 194 23.86 14.92 -1.59
CA THR A 194 25.08 14.35 -1.00
C THR A 194 25.07 12.82 -1.02
N VAL A 195 26.25 12.20 -1.14
CA VAL A 195 26.42 10.73 -1.07
C VAL A 195 25.90 10.18 0.27
N ASN A 196 26.35 10.79 1.37
CA ASN A 196 25.87 10.48 2.71
C ASN A 196 24.94 11.59 3.18
N PRO A 197 23.83 11.25 3.86
CA PRO A 197 22.93 12.25 4.42
C PRO A 197 23.58 12.99 5.60
N PRO A 198 23.14 14.21 5.90
CA PRO A 198 23.61 14.98 7.06
C PRO A 198 23.25 14.31 8.39
N THR A 199 22.31 13.35 8.39
CA THR A 199 21.95 12.57 9.58
C THR A 199 23.09 11.73 10.15
N ALA A 200 24.14 11.45 9.36
CA ALA A 200 25.36 10.82 9.83
C ALA A 200 26.10 11.62 10.93
N PHE A 201 25.83 12.92 11.07
CA PHE A 201 26.39 13.76 12.14
C PHE A 201 25.61 13.67 13.45
N PHE A 202 24.38 13.13 13.42
CA PHE A 202 23.57 12.82 14.61
C PHE A 202 23.69 11.35 15.00
N ILE A 203 23.81 10.47 14.00
CA ILE A 203 23.98 9.01 14.14
C ILE A 203 25.26 8.59 13.41
N PRO A 204 26.43 8.67 14.07
CA PRO A 204 27.71 8.37 13.43
C PRO A 204 27.86 6.87 13.14
N ALA A 205 28.75 6.54 12.20
CA ALA A 205 28.97 5.17 11.75
C ALA A 205 29.50 4.22 12.85
N CYS A 206 30.10 4.77 13.90
CA CYS A 206 30.43 4.06 15.12
C CYS A 206 30.37 5.06 16.26
N GLU A 207 29.68 4.70 17.33
CA GLU A 207 29.50 5.57 18.49
C GLU A 207 29.78 4.82 19.78
N THR A 208 30.70 5.32 20.59
CA THR A 208 30.87 4.84 21.97
C THR A 208 29.76 5.38 22.85
N ILE A 209 28.96 4.50 23.46
CA ILE A 209 27.86 4.85 24.38
C ILE A 209 28.37 4.88 25.82
N LEU A 210 29.24 3.93 26.19
CA LEU A 210 29.87 3.87 27.49
C LEU A 210 31.24 3.18 27.40
N ARG A 211 32.10 3.50 28.36
CA ARG A 211 33.33 2.75 28.65
C ARG A 211 33.12 1.93 29.91
N TYR A 212 33.74 0.77 29.98
CA TYR A 212 33.69 -0.05 31.18
C TYR A 212 35.07 -0.61 31.53
N LYS A 213 35.27 -0.89 32.82
CA LYS A 213 36.42 -1.58 33.36
C LYS A 213 35.96 -2.69 34.29
N ARG A 214 36.49 -3.89 34.09
CA ARG A 214 36.23 -5.10 34.88
C ARG A 214 37.30 -5.23 35.97
N GLY A 215 36.92 -5.86 37.08
CA GLY A 215 37.80 -6.07 38.24
C GLY A 215 36.96 -6.20 39.51
N ASP A 216 37.61 -6.18 40.67
CA ASP A 216 36.95 -6.26 41.98
C ASP A 216 35.99 -5.08 42.22
N ASN A 217 36.30 -3.92 41.64
CA ASN A 217 35.43 -2.74 41.60
C ASN A 217 35.13 -2.40 40.13
N PRO A 218 34.03 -2.89 39.55
CA PRO A 218 33.67 -2.58 38.17
C PRO A 218 33.27 -1.11 38.02
N GLU A 219 33.76 -0.46 36.97
CA GLU A 219 33.46 0.94 36.65
C GLU A 219 32.77 1.05 35.29
N ILE A 220 31.76 1.91 35.19
CA ILE A 220 31.07 2.22 33.95
C ILE A 220 30.97 3.75 33.83
N THR A 221 31.41 4.29 32.70
CA THR A 221 31.38 5.72 32.40
C THR A 221 30.62 5.97 31.11
N PRO A 222 29.49 6.70 31.12
CA PRO A 222 28.80 7.06 29.89
C PRO A 222 29.66 8.00 29.03
N VAL A 223 29.54 7.87 27.72
CA VAL A 223 30.21 8.74 26.75
C VAL A 223 29.15 9.46 25.96
N THR A 224 29.19 10.79 25.96
CA THR A 224 28.28 11.64 25.20
C THR A 224 29.05 12.75 24.51
N ASP A 225 28.81 12.90 23.20
CA ASP A 225 29.37 13.97 22.39
C ASP A 225 28.38 15.14 22.30
N SER A 226 28.80 16.29 22.82
CA SER A 226 28.04 17.54 22.80
C SER A 226 28.78 18.65 22.05
N THR A 227 29.66 18.29 21.12
CA THR A 227 30.47 19.26 20.35
C THR A 227 29.56 20.27 19.64
N PRO A 228 29.68 21.58 19.91
CA PRO A 228 28.91 22.60 19.20
C PRO A 228 29.24 22.60 17.71
N ARG A 229 28.21 22.45 16.86
CA ARG A 229 28.36 22.26 15.41
C ARG A 229 27.43 23.17 14.61
N VAL A 230 27.80 23.42 13.35
CA VAL A 230 26.89 23.93 12.30
C VAL A 230 26.96 22.99 11.10
N LEU A 231 25.79 22.60 10.56
CA LEU A 231 25.65 21.95 9.26
C LEU A 231 25.13 22.99 8.26
N ILE A 232 25.86 23.19 7.16
CA ILE A 232 25.54 24.19 6.14
C ILE A 232 25.27 23.50 4.80
N GLY A 233 24.19 23.92 4.15
CA GLY A 233 23.74 23.40 2.86
C GLY A 233 22.75 22.26 2.98
N VAL A 234 22.04 22.09 4.11
CA VAL A 234 21.11 20.97 4.30
C VAL A 234 19.84 21.15 3.45
N HIS A 235 19.52 20.20 2.58
CA HIS A 235 18.31 20.29 1.76
C HIS A 235 17.02 20.04 2.56
N PRO A 236 15.86 20.62 2.15
CA PRO A 236 14.58 20.42 2.79
C PRO A 236 14.16 18.96 3.03
N ASP A 237 14.48 18.05 2.12
CA ASP A 237 14.17 16.63 2.26
C ASP A 237 14.97 15.98 3.39
N ASP A 238 16.23 16.38 3.58
CA ASP A 238 17.04 16.00 4.72
C ASP A 238 16.59 16.65 6.03
N ILE A 239 16.15 17.92 6.01
CA ILE A 239 15.57 18.58 7.19
C ILE A 239 14.32 17.81 7.65
N ASN A 240 13.44 17.43 6.72
CA ASN A 240 12.27 16.61 7.03
C ASN A 240 12.65 15.21 7.55
N ALA A 241 13.77 14.64 7.07
CA ALA A 241 14.27 13.39 7.61
C ALA A 241 14.80 13.55 9.04
N ILE A 242 15.52 14.63 9.35
CA ILE A 242 15.95 14.97 10.71
C ILE A 242 14.72 15.14 11.62
N ASN A 243 13.69 15.84 11.16
CA ASN A 243 12.43 16.00 11.90
C ASN A 243 11.73 14.67 12.19
N LEU A 244 11.90 13.63 11.35
CA LEU A 244 11.42 12.28 11.66
C LEU A 244 12.31 11.61 12.71
N LEU A 245 13.64 11.76 12.61
CA LEU A 245 14.57 11.21 13.59
C LEU A 245 14.41 11.84 14.98
N ASP A 246 14.05 13.12 15.04
CA ASP A 246 13.73 13.81 16.29
C ASP A 246 12.52 13.14 16.99
N GLU A 247 11.48 12.70 16.26
CA GLU A 247 10.38 11.90 16.85
C GLU A 247 10.85 10.54 17.37
N VAL A 248 11.81 9.93 16.67
CA VAL A 248 12.31 8.59 16.98
C VAL A 248 13.18 8.60 18.24
N PHE A 249 14.12 9.53 18.31
CA PHE A 249 15.17 9.57 19.32
C PHE A 249 14.89 10.54 20.46
N MET A 250 14.04 11.55 20.29
CA MET A 250 13.72 12.52 21.34
C MET A 250 12.27 12.40 21.85
N GLY A 251 11.48 11.49 21.27
CA GLY A 251 10.10 11.22 21.69
C GLY A 251 10.03 10.40 22.98
N ASN A 252 9.24 9.32 22.97
CA ASN A 252 9.05 8.47 24.14
C ASN A 252 10.35 7.73 24.51
N ASN A 253 11.04 8.23 25.54
CA ASN A 253 12.39 7.87 26.00
C ASN A 253 13.53 8.50 25.15
N PRO A 254 13.92 9.75 25.47
CA PRO A 254 14.98 10.44 24.75
C PRO A 254 16.34 9.71 24.84
N ASP A 255 16.98 9.49 23.68
CA ASP A 255 18.35 9.03 23.57
C ASP A 255 19.29 10.20 23.92
N PRO A 256 20.13 10.07 24.97
CA PRO A 256 20.96 11.18 25.45
C PRO A 256 22.01 11.62 24.43
N ASN A 257 22.54 10.69 23.64
CA ASN A 257 23.61 11.00 22.68
C ASN A 257 23.08 11.72 21.44
N TYR A 258 21.97 11.23 20.88
CA TYR A 258 21.30 11.92 19.78
C TYR A 258 20.82 13.30 20.24
N THR A 259 20.16 13.39 21.40
CA THR A 259 19.63 14.64 21.95
C THR A 259 20.74 15.68 22.15
N ALA A 260 21.87 15.29 22.75
CA ALA A 260 23.01 16.18 22.96
C ALA A 260 23.56 16.74 21.63
N ARG A 261 23.76 15.90 20.61
CA ARG A 261 24.22 16.37 19.29
C ARG A 261 23.19 17.26 18.61
N ARG A 262 21.92 16.86 18.63
CA ARG A 262 20.83 17.57 17.97
C ARG A 262 20.63 18.98 18.53
N GLN A 263 20.71 19.14 19.85
CA GLN A 263 20.58 20.44 20.53
C GLN A 263 21.81 21.35 20.35
N ASN A 264 23.01 20.76 20.20
CA ASN A 264 24.25 21.51 20.01
C ASN A 264 24.60 21.77 18.53
N THR A 265 23.72 21.39 17.60
CA THR A 265 23.94 21.56 16.16
C THR A 265 22.97 22.57 15.57
N LEU A 266 23.51 23.61 14.92
CA LEU A 266 22.72 24.52 14.08
C LEU A 266 22.62 23.97 12.65
N ILE A 267 21.48 24.15 12.01
CA ILE A 267 21.18 23.72 10.65
C ILE A 267 20.90 24.96 9.79
N ILE A 268 21.81 25.23 8.85
CA ILE A 268 21.62 26.20 7.78
C ILE A 268 21.25 25.41 6.51
N GLY A 269 19.97 25.45 6.17
CA GLY A 269 19.43 24.79 5.01
C GLY A 269 19.61 25.58 3.71
N VAL A 270 19.49 24.89 2.59
CA VAL A 270 19.45 25.49 1.24
C VAL A 270 18.30 24.86 0.46
N ASP A 271 17.50 25.66 -0.23
CA ASP A 271 16.48 25.15 -1.14
C ASP A 271 17.12 24.41 -2.32
N VAL A 272 16.47 23.30 -2.73
CA VAL A 272 16.94 22.50 -3.87
C VAL A 272 16.55 23.19 -5.17
N LEU A 273 17.48 23.93 -5.79
CA LEU A 273 17.24 24.56 -7.09
C LEU A 273 17.60 23.67 -8.28
N THR A 274 18.48 22.70 -8.06
CA THR A 274 18.94 21.72 -9.06
C THR A 274 18.69 20.30 -8.54
N PRO A 275 17.44 19.79 -8.62
CA PRO A 275 17.11 18.51 -8.01
C PRO A 275 17.73 17.33 -8.77
N LEU A 276 18.11 16.31 -8.01
CA LEU A 276 18.56 15.02 -8.56
C LEU A 276 17.47 14.41 -9.46
N THR A 277 17.86 13.86 -10.61
CA THR A 277 16.94 13.28 -11.60
C THR A 277 16.11 12.11 -11.07
N THR A 278 16.63 11.38 -10.08
CA THR A 278 15.94 10.27 -9.40
C THR A 278 15.12 10.70 -8.17
N SER A 279 15.07 12.00 -7.86
CA SER A 279 14.30 12.53 -6.74
C SER A 279 12.82 12.67 -7.09
N PHE A 280 11.97 12.38 -6.12
CA PHE A 280 10.51 12.54 -6.17
C PHE A 280 9.97 13.18 -4.87
N ALA A 281 10.81 13.96 -4.19
CA ALA A 281 10.48 14.69 -2.95
C ALA A 281 9.15 15.50 -3.03
N PRO A 282 8.77 16.10 -4.18
CA PRO A 282 7.46 16.72 -4.34
C PRO A 282 6.28 15.79 -4.08
N SER A 283 6.31 14.56 -4.61
CA SER A 283 5.26 13.57 -4.35
C SER A 283 5.21 13.11 -2.90
N MET A 284 6.34 13.21 -2.18
CA MET A 284 6.41 12.95 -0.75
C MET A 284 6.11 14.18 0.10
N GLY A 285 5.90 15.36 -0.48
CA GLY A 285 5.64 16.61 0.24
C GLY A 285 6.81 17.08 1.11
N THR A 286 8.04 16.78 0.71
CA THR A 286 9.27 16.99 1.50
C THR A 286 10.31 17.84 0.76
N TYR A 287 9.95 18.41 -0.39
CA TYR A 287 10.79 19.32 -1.17
C TYR A 287 10.89 20.73 -0.57
N THR A 288 10.07 21.02 0.45
CA THR A 288 10.12 22.21 1.31
C THR A 288 10.19 21.77 2.77
N ALA A 289 10.67 22.66 3.65
CA ALA A 289 10.70 22.44 5.09
C ALA A 289 10.10 23.66 5.78
N ASP A 290 9.15 23.43 6.67
CA ASP A 290 8.49 24.50 7.45
C ASP A 290 9.16 24.71 8.82
N SER A 291 9.91 23.71 9.30
CA SER A 291 10.59 23.70 10.59
C SER A 291 11.79 22.74 10.56
N GLY A 292 12.58 22.72 11.64
CA GLY A 292 13.73 21.83 11.78
C GLY A 292 15.07 22.43 11.34
N PHE A 293 15.08 23.71 10.99
CA PHE A 293 16.27 24.47 10.59
C PHE A 293 16.36 25.79 11.37
N ASP A 294 17.56 26.37 11.44
CA ASP A 294 17.80 27.66 12.07
C ASP A 294 17.75 28.80 11.04
N LEU A 295 18.30 28.56 9.86
CA LEU A 295 18.26 29.46 8.70
C LEU A 295 18.02 28.63 7.44
N LEU A 296 17.22 29.12 6.49
CA LEU A 296 17.00 28.49 5.18
C LEU A 296 17.31 29.48 4.08
N LEU A 297 18.25 29.12 3.21
CA LEU A 297 18.73 29.95 2.11
C LEU A 297 18.04 29.58 0.79
N THR A 298 17.69 30.59 -0.01
CA THR A 298 17.27 30.44 -1.40
C THR A 298 18.14 31.35 -2.27
N ASP A 299 18.83 30.82 -3.27
CA ASP A 299 19.54 31.66 -4.24
C ASP A 299 18.53 32.39 -5.14
N ILE A 300 18.58 33.72 -5.15
CA ILE A 300 17.70 34.57 -5.97
C ILE A 300 18.45 35.22 -7.14
N GLY A 301 19.73 34.89 -7.33
CA GLY A 301 20.62 35.45 -8.34
C GLY A 301 21.29 36.76 -7.90
N ASN A 302 22.10 37.34 -8.79
CA ASN A 302 22.80 38.62 -8.56
C ASN A 302 23.64 38.63 -7.26
N SER A 303 24.32 37.51 -6.96
CA SER A 303 25.14 37.35 -5.76
C SER A 303 24.39 37.61 -4.45
N SER A 304 23.08 37.30 -4.41
CA SER A 304 22.23 37.51 -3.24
C SER A 304 21.38 36.28 -2.95
N TYR A 305 21.14 36.04 -1.66
CA TYR A 305 20.29 34.96 -1.17
C TYR A 305 19.11 35.55 -0.41
N MET A 306 17.96 34.91 -0.54
CA MET A 306 16.88 35.05 0.43
C MET A 306 17.19 34.16 1.64
N ILE A 307 16.99 34.68 2.85
CA ILE A 307 17.18 33.92 4.09
C ILE A 307 15.91 33.95 4.94
N THR A 308 15.36 32.77 5.22
CA THR A 308 14.23 32.58 6.12
C THR A 308 14.75 32.13 7.49
N VAL A 309 14.33 32.80 8.56
CA VAL A 309 14.74 32.50 9.93
C VAL A 309 13.82 31.44 10.53
N GLY A 310 14.36 30.27 10.86
CA GLY A 310 13.60 29.13 11.39
C GLY A 310 13.64 28.98 12.92
N SER A 311 14.62 29.59 13.60
CA SER A 311 14.78 29.49 15.05
C SER A 311 15.30 30.78 15.70
N GLU A 312 15.21 30.87 17.03
CA GLU A 312 15.80 31.97 17.80
C GLU A 312 17.33 31.97 17.69
N ALA A 313 17.98 30.81 17.72
CA ALA A 313 19.42 30.71 17.54
C ALA A 313 19.85 31.20 16.14
N GLY A 314 19.07 30.88 15.11
CA GLY A 314 19.22 31.41 13.76
C GLY A 314 19.14 32.94 13.70
N ALA A 315 18.14 33.52 14.35
CA ALA A 315 17.99 34.97 14.46
C ALA A 315 19.21 35.64 15.12
N GLN A 316 19.71 35.04 16.21
CA GLN A 316 20.85 35.56 16.96
C GLN A 316 22.15 35.53 16.15
N ILE A 317 22.46 34.43 15.44
CA ILE A 317 23.67 34.35 14.61
C ILE A 317 23.58 35.30 13.42
N LEU A 318 22.38 35.49 12.85
CA LEU A 318 22.17 36.40 11.74
C LEU A 318 22.42 37.85 12.16
N ALA A 319 21.84 38.27 13.30
CA ALA A 319 22.05 39.61 13.86
C ALA A 319 23.51 39.87 14.24
N ARG A 320 24.26 38.84 14.65
CA ARG A 320 25.63 38.98 15.15
C ARG A 320 26.68 39.03 14.05
N TYR A 321 26.54 38.24 12.98
CA TYR A 321 27.63 38.07 11.99
C TYR A 321 27.26 38.48 10.57
N ALA A 322 26.00 38.82 10.28
CA ALA A 322 25.57 39.18 8.95
C ALA A 322 24.95 40.58 8.92
N GLN A 323 25.11 41.24 7.79
CA GLN A 323 24.33 42.40 7.40
C GLN A 323 23.20 41.94 6.49
N VAL A 324 21.96 42.13 6.94
CA VAL A 324 20.76 41.73 6.21
C VAL A 324 19.80 42.91 6.07
N ARG A 325 18.93 42.84 5.06
CA ARG A 325 17.89 43.84 4.82
C ARG A 325 16.55 43.18 4.52
N GLU A 326 15.47 43.96 4.63
CA GLU A 326 14.16 43.50 4.20
C GLU A 326 14.13 43.24 2.67
N PRO A 327 13.39 42.21 2.23
CA PRO A 327 13.25 41.88 0.81
C PRO A 327 12.35 42.89 0.11
N THR A 328 12.71 43.23 -1.13
CA THR A 328 11.80 43.98 -2.01
C THR A 328 10.69 43.07 -2.54
N VAL A 329 9.59 43.64 -3.02
CA VAL A 329 8.49 42.88 -3.66
C VAL A 329 9.02 42.05 -4.84
N ALA A 330 9.94 42.60 -5.63
CA ALA A 330 10.56 41.91 -6.76
C ALA A 330 11.41 40.69 -6.31
N GLU A 331 12.12 40.80 -5.20
CA GLU A 331 12.93 39.68 -4.67
C GLU A 331 12.09 38.59 -4.03
N THR A 332 11.01 38.96 -3.35
CA THR A 332 10.02 37.99 -2.86
C THR A 332 9.36 37.24 -4.01
N ALA A 333 8.99 37.96 -5.09
CA ALA A 333 8.50 37.34 -6.32
C ALA A 333 9.57 36.45 -6.98
N ARG A 334 10.84 36.88 -6.99
CA ARG A 334 11.95 36.09 -7.53
C ARG A 334 12.18 34.81 -6.74
N GLN A 335 12.13 34.84 -5.41
CA GLN A 335 12.22 33.65 -4.55
C GLN A 335 11.12 32.64 -4.90
N LYS A 336 9.88 33.11 -5.07
CA LYS A 336 8.77 32.25 -5.49
C LYS A 336 9.03 31.65 -6.88
N GLN A 337 9.48 32.48 -7.82
CA GLN A 337 9.78 32.05 -9.19
C GLN A 337 10.87 30.98 -9.24
N VAL A 338 12.00 31.14 -8.54
CA VAL A 338 13.08 30.13 -8.56
C VAL A 338 12.63 28.81 -7.95
N ARG A 339 11.78 28.84 -6.92
CA ARG A 339 11.19 27.63 -6.31
C ARG A 339 10.23 26.92 -7.28
N GLU A 340 9.42 27.66 -8.03
CA GLU A 340 8.54 27.11 -9.07
C GLU A 340 9.34 26.54 -10.25
N GLU A 341 10.38 27.25 -10.69
CA GLU A 341 11.33 26.77 -11.71
C GLU A 341 11.99 25.46 -11.25
N ALA A 342 12.45 25.39 -10.00
CA ALA A 342 13.03 24.17 -9.43
C ALA A 342 12.02 23.01 -9.36
N LEU A 343 10.77 23.28 -8.96
CA LEU A 343 9.70 22.29 -8.93
C LEU A 343 9.44 21.69 -10.32
N SER A 344 9.54 22.48 -11.38
CA SER A 344 9.37 22.02 -12.78
C SER A 344 10.49 21.10 -13.28
N LYS A 345 11.65 21.08 -12.62
CA LYS A 345 12.79 20.22 -12.98
C LYS A 345 12.62 18.78 -12.50
N TYR A 346 11.76 18.52 -11.52
CA TYR A 346 11.43 17.15 -11.09
C TYR A 346 10.73 16.40 -12.22
N ARG A 347 11.20 15.19 -12.51
CA ARG A 347 10.67 14.33 -13.60
C ARG A 347 9.89 13.12 -13.10
N LEU A 348 10.00 12.82 -11.82
CA LEU A 348 9.50 11.60 -11.22
C LEU A 348 8.43 11.92 -10.19
N PHE A 349 7.26 11.27 -10.33
CA PHE A 349 6.11 11.49 -9.47
C PHE A 349 5.39 10.18 -9.17
N LEU A 350 4.80 10.10 -7.97
CA LEU A 350 3.90 9.00 -7.64
C LEU A 350 2.65 9.05 -8.54
N ASP A 351 2.22 7.89 -9.03
CA ASP A 351 1.01 7.75 -9.84
C ASP A 351 -0.30 7.82 -9.02
N MET A 352 -0.16 8.21 -7.75
CA MET A 352 -1.19 8.28 -6.73
C MET A 352 -0.81 9.27 -5.63
N PRO A 353 -1.80 9.78 -4.86
CA PRO A 353 -1.53 10.49 -3.62
C PRO A 353 -0.76 9.61 -2.63
N ARG A 354 0.25 10.17 -1.95
CA ARG A 354 1.10 9.43 -1.00
C ARG A 354 0.29 8.79 0.14
N GLU A 355 -0.83 9.40 0.51
CA GLU A 355 -1.75 8.92 1.55
C GLU A 355 -2.36 7.56 1.22
N LYS A 356 -2.35 7.14 -0.06
CA LYS A 356 -2.81 5.82 -0.50
C LYS A 356 -1.75 4.74 -0.40
N ILE A 357 -0.47 5.06 -0.18
CA ILE A 357 0.62 4.09 -0.11
C ILE A 357 0.37 3.02 0.97
N PRO A 358 -0.04 3.35 2.21
CA PRO A 358 -0.30 2.33 3.23
C PRO A 358 -1.33 1.30 2.79
N HIS A 359 -2.45 1.76 2.23
CA HIS A 359 -3.50 0.89 1.73
C HIS A 359 -3.03 0.05 0.53
N LEU A 360 -2.30 0.66 -0.42
CA LEU A 360 -1.72 -0.04 -1.56
C LEU A 360 -0.84 -1.20 -1.09
N LEU A 361 0.03 -0.94 -0.12
CA LEU A 361 0.91 -1.96 0.44
C LEU A 361 0.09 -3.04 1.13
N ASP A 362 -0.84 -2.70 2.02
CA ASP A 362 -1.67 -3.68 2.74
C ASP A 362 -2.42 -4.64 1.81
N THR A 363 -3.00 -4.15 0.71
CA THR A 363 -3.72 -4.99 -0.25
C THR A 363 -2.81 -5.80 -1.18
N ASN A 364 -1.50 -5.54 -1.19
CA ASN A 364 -0.52 -6.13 -2.10
C ASN A 364 0.65 -6.82 -1.38
N TYR A 365 0.42 -7.34 -0.18
CA TYR A 365 1.47 -8.01 0.61
C TYR A 365 2.16 -9.18 -0.13
N ASP A 366 1.38 -9.94 -0.91
CA ASP A 366 1.83 -11.09 -1.68
C ASP A 366 2.00 -10.79 -3.18
N ASN A 367 2.13 -9.51 -3.55
CA ASN A 367 2.28 -9.12 -4.95
C ASN A 367 3.56 -9.72 -5.57
N PRO A 368 3.50 -10.34 -6.77
CA PRO A 368 4.66 -10.92 -7.45
C PRO A 368 5.84 -9.95 -7.66
N TYR A 369 5.57 -8.64 -7.66
CA TYR A 369 6.59 -7.58 -7.69
C TYR A 369 7.69 -7.79 -6.65
N TRP A 370 7.33 -8.23 -5.43
CA TRP A 370 8.32 -8.43 -4.36
C TRP A 370 9.33 -9.50 -4.72
N LYS A 371 8.84 -10.63 -5.26
CA LYS A 371 9.71 -11.73 -5.67
C LYS A 371 10.60 -11.31 -6.83
N SER A 372 10.02 -10.78 -7.91
CA SER A 372 10.75 -10.44 -9.13
C SER A 372 11.87 -9.43 -8.90
N ARG A 373 11.67 -8.45 -8.02
CA ARG A 373 12.72 -7.46 -7.69
C ARG A 373 13.72 -7.95 -6.67
N SER A 374 13.28 -8.72 -5.67
CA SER A 374 14.19 -9.21 -4.62
C SER A 374 15.23 -10.21 -5.12
N GLU A 375 14.98 -10.90 -6.23
CA GLU A 375 15.95 -11.83 -6.84
C GLU A 375 17.24 -11.11 -7.25
N ALA A 376 17.13 -9.91 -7.84
CA ALA A 376 18.26 -9.05 -8.19
C ALA A 376 18.94 -8.39 -6.97
N CYS A 377 18.35 -8.46 -5.78
CA CYS A 377 18.92 -7.84 -4.59
C CYS A 377 20.20 -8.55 -4.13
N LEU A 378 21.26 -7.76 -3.94
CA LEU A 378 22.55 -8.23 -3.42
C LEU A 378 22.62 -8.31 -1.89
N ASN A 379 21.61 -7.81 -1.17
CA ASN A 379 21.64 -7.59 0.29
C ASN A 379 22.84 -6.78 0.82
N CYS A 380 23.48 -5.95 -0.01
CA CYS A 380 24.66 -5.18 0.40
C CYS A 380 24.36 -4.05 1.41
N GLY A 381 23.08 -3.73 1.66
CA GLY A 381 22.69 -2.68 2.60
C GLY A 381 22.93 -1.23 2.11
N SER A 382 23.52 -1.00 0.95
CA SER A 382 23.83 0.37 0.46
C SER A 382 22.62 1.31 0.51
N CYS A 383 21.43 0.80 0.19
CA CYS A 383 20.19 1.58 0.15
C CYS A 383 19.65 2.00 1.53
N ILE A 384 20.07 1.35 2.62
CA ILE A 384 19.74 1.76 3.99
C ILE A 384 20.83 2.64 4.59
N MET A 385 22.09 2.47 4.16
CA MET A 385 23.23 3.29 4.62
C MET A 385 23.18 4.74 4.12
N VAL A 386 22.69 4.98 2.90
CA VAL A 386 22.57 6.34 2.33
C VAL A 386 21.21 7.00 2.61
N CYS A 387 20.32 6.32 3.33
CA CYS A 387 18.96 6.81 3.52
C CYS A 387 18.87 7.70 4.77
N PRO A 388 18.46 8.98 4.64
CA PRO A 388 18.47 9.91 5.77
C PRO A 388 17.50 9.53 6.89
N THR A 389 16.50 8.71 6.60
CA THR A 389 15.47 8.26 7.57
C THR A 389 15.70 6.85 8.12
N CYS A 390 16.80 6.19 7.78
CA CYS A 390 17.18 4.90 8.38
C CYS A 390 17.99 5.15 9.66
N PHE A 391 17.63 4.46 10.74
CA PHE A 391 18.24 4.68 12.04
C PHE A 391 18.49 3.40 12.86
N CYS A 392 18.21 2.22 12.30
CA CYS A 392 18.44 0.97 13.02
C CYS A 392 19.93 0.80 13.32
N PHE A 393 20.23 0.17 14.45
CA PHE A 393 21.58 -0.02 14.92
C PHE A 393 21.69 -1.30 15.73
N ASP A 394 22.92 -1.80 15.82
CA ASP A 394 23.32 -2.85 16.75
C ASP A 394 24.19 -2.26 17.87
N VAL A 395 24.23 -2.96 19.01
CA VAL A 395 25.01 -2.58 20.19
C VAL A 395 25.91 -3.74 20.56
N GLN A 396 27.22 -3.50 20.52
CA GLN A 396 28.24 -4.51 20.77
C GLN A 396 29.31 -3.96 21.72
N ASP A 397 29.91 -4.83 22.53
CA ASP A 397 31.08 -4.48 23.34
C ASP A 397 32.35 -4.75 22.52
N ASP A 398 33.18 -3.72 22.36
CA ASP A 398 34.54 -3.80 21.82
C ASP A 398 35.51 -3.93 23.00
N VAL A 399 36.03 -5.13 23.20
CA VAL A 399 36.85 -5.49 24.37
C VAL A 399 38.31 -5.23 24.04
N SER A 400 39.00 -4.48 24.90
CA SER A 400 40.45 -4.29 24.78
C SER A 400 41.18 -5.63 24.85
N LEU A 401 42.33 -5.72 24.18
CA LEU A 401 43.14 -6.96 24.15
C LEU A 401 43.59 -7.45 25.53
N ASN A 402 43.60 -6.57 26.55
CA ASN A 402 43.89 -6.93 27.93
C ASN A 402 42.73 -7.69 28.62
N MET A 403 41.54 -7.74 28.00
CA MET A 403 40.30 -8.35 28.52
C MET A 403 39.80 -7.76 29.85
N VAL A 404 40.36 -6.62 30.27
CA VAL A 404 40.04 -5.91 31.52
C VAL A 404 39.09 -4.75 31.25
N ASP A 405 39.30 -3.99 30.18
CA ASP A 405 38.48 -2.83 29.83
C ASP A 405 37.95 -2.92 28.40
N GLY A 406 37.02 -2.03 28.08
CA GLY A 406 36.44 -1.96 26.75
C GLY A 406 35.41 -0.85 26.60
N GLU A 407 34.83 -0.78 25.43
CA GLU A 407 33.83 0.22 25.06
C GLU A 407 32.56 -0.46 24.54
N ARG A 408 31.38 -0.01 24.97
CA ARG A 408 30.13 -0.39 24.32
C ARG A 408 29.88 0.56 23.17
N VAL A 409 29.84 0.02 21.96
CA VAL A 409 29.66 0.79 20.74
C VAL A 409 28.33 0.48 20.07
N ARG A 410 27.71 1.52 19.52
CA ARG A 410 26.57 1.45 18.61
C ARG A 410 27.04 1.61 17.17
N LYS A 411 26.60 0.73 16.28
CA LYS A 411 26.91 0.76 14.85
C LYS A 411 25.63 0.67 14.01
N PRO A 412 25.55 1.35 12.85
CA PRO A 412 24.41 1.21 11.96
C PRO A 412 24.20 -0.25 11.55
N ASP A 413 22.94 -0.67 11.58
CA ASP A 413 22.48 -1.98 11.13
C ASP A 413 21.13 -1.78 10.42
N GLY A 414 20.54 -2.81 9.83
CA GLY A 414 19.15 -2.68 9.42
C GLY A 414 18.59 -3.80 8.58
N CYS A 415 17.32 -3.62 8.27
CA CYS A 415 16.43 -4.64 7.71
C CYS A 415 16.86 -5.31 6.39
N MET A 416 17.88 -4.81 5.70
CA MET A 416 18.41 -5.43 4.48
C MET A 416 19.58 -6.40 4.74
N LEU A 417 20.19 -6.33 5.92
CA LEU A 417 21.28 -7.21 6.34
C LEU A 417 20.72 -8.52 6.89
N VAL A 418 21.39 -9.64 6.60
CA VAL A 418 20.87 -10.98 6.86
C VAL A 418 20.70 -11.23 8.36
N ASP A 419 21.69 -10.83 9.16
CA ASP A 419 21.72 -11.13 10.59
C ASP A 419 20.83 -10.20 11.45
N PHE A 420 20.32 -9.09 10.89
CA PHE A 420 19.52 -8.09 11.61
C PHE A 420 18.30 -8.67 12.35
N SER A 421 17.72 -9.76 11.85
CA SER A 421 16.56 -10.42 12.48
C SER A 421 16.84 -11.84 12.95
N LYS A 422 18.12 -12.19 13.10
CA LYS A 422 18.54 -13.47 13.67
C LYS A 422 18.46 -13.40 15.18
N VAL A 423 17.88 -14.41 15.82
CA VAL A 423 17.79 -14.53 17.27
C VAL A 423 18.73 -15.60 17.81
N ALA A 424 18.97 -15.59 19.12
CA ALA A 424 19.92 -16.48 19.79
C ALA A 424 19.67 -17.98 19.52
N ALA A 425 18.42 -18.40 19.35
CA ALA A 425 18.06 -19.78 19.00
C ALA A 425 18.39 -20.17 17.54
N GLY A 426 19.04 -19.29 16.77
CA GLY A 426 19.43 -19.50 15.37
C GLY A 426 18.33 -19.21 14.35
N ALA A 427 17.07 -19.05 14.78
CA ALA A 427 15.98 -18.65 13.90
C ALA A 427 16.19 -17.24 13.34
N ASN A 428 15.76 -17.02 12.10
CA ASN A 428 15.78 -15.71 11.46
C ASN A 428 14.41 -15.40 10.85
N PHE A 429 13.72 -14.41 11.43
CA PHE A 429 12.36 -14.06 11.05
C PHE A 429 12.25 -13.40 9.66
N ARG A 430 13.37 -12.94 9.10
CA ARG A 430 13.45 -12.42 7.72
C ARG A 430 14.72 -12.95 7.05
N GLY A 431 14.85 -14.28 7.02
CA GLY A 431 16.01 -14.97 6.44
C GLY A 431 16.12 -14.84 4.92
N ASP A 432 15.02 -14.62 4.20
CA ASP A 432 15.00 -14.50 2.74
C ASP A 432 15.05 -13.04 2.23
N LYS A 433 15.48 -12.86 0.98
CA LYS A 433 15.61 -11.55 0.32
C LYS A 433 14.27 -10.82 0.14
N LEU A 434 13.22 -11.56 -0.19
CA LEU A 434 11.89 -11.02 -0.48
C LEU A 434 11.32 -10.35 0.75
N SER A 435 11.33 -11.07 1.88
CA SER A 435 10.81 -10.56 3.15
C SER A 435 11.53 -9.29 3.60
N ARG A 436 12.86 -9.23 3.47
CA ARG A 436 13.65 -8.02 3.79
C ARG A 436 13.35 -6.84 2.86
N PHE A 437 13.35 -7.08 1.55
CA PHE A 437 13.06 -6.05 0.55
C PHE A 437 11.66 -5.47 0.72
N ARG A 438 10.64 -6.34 0.87
CA ARG A 438 9.26 -5.93 1.17
C ARG A 438 9.21 -5.14 2.47
N HIS A 439 9.83 -5.63 3.54
CA HIS A 439 9.85 -4.94 4.82
C HIS A 439 10.42 -3.51 4.72
N ARG A 440 11.50 -3.31 3.96
CA ARG A 440 12.03 -1.96 3.70
C ARG A 440 10.98 -1.06 3.05
N MET A 441 10.27 -1.52 2.03
CA MET A 441 9.24 -0.71 1.36
C MET A 441 8.07 -0.38 2.30
N TYR A 442 7.65 -1.33 3.14
CA TYR A 442 6.65 -1.05 4.18
C TYR A 442 7.14 -0.06 5.22
N HIS A 443 8.40 -0.15 5.64
CA HIS A 443 8.98 0.80 6.57
C HIS A 443 9.00 2.22 5.99
N LYS A 444 9.22 2.34 4.67
CA LYS A 444 9.22 3.63 3.98
C LYS A 444 7.80 4.17 3.71
N GLY A 445 6.84 3.32 3.43
CA GLY A 445 5.50 3.71 2.96
C GLY A 445 4.37 3.60 3.98
N LYS A 446 4.55 2.84 5.07
CA LYS A 446 3.49 2.52 6.03
C LYS A 446 3.93 2.56 7.49
N TYR A 447 4.90 1.73 7.91
CA TYR A 447 5.14 1.50 9.34
C TYR A 447 5.60 2.75 10.10
N MET A 448 6.40 3.61 9.46
CA MET A 448 6.79 4.88 10.07
C MET A 448 5.62 5.86 10.19
N LEU A 449 4.71 5.85 9.21
CA LEU A 449 3.51 6.68 9.26
C LEU A 449 2.59 6.20 10.39
N ASP A 450 2.35 4.89 10.47
CA ASP A 450 1.51 4.30 11.52
C ASP A 450 2.09 4.56 12.92
N ARG A 451 3.42 4.58 13.07
CA ARG A 451 4.09 4.76 14.38
C ARG A 451 4.33 6.21 14.79
N TYR A 452 4.77 7.06 13.86
CA TYR A 452 5.25 8.42 14.15
C TYR A 452 4.44 9.51 13.42
N GLY A 453 3.41 9.15 12.64
CA GLY A 453 2.61 10.10 11.88
C GLY A 453 3.34 10.73 10.68
N LYS A 454 4.54 10.24 10.35
CA LYS A 454 5.39 10.75 9.25
C LYS A 454 5.85 9.59 8.36
N PHE A 455 5.85 9.80 7.03
CA PHE A 455 6.35 8.78 6.10
C PHE A 455 7.84 8.51 6.30
N GLY A 456 8.25 7.26 6.11
CA GLY A 456 9.65 6.86 6.20
C GLY A 456 10.48 7.23 4.97
N CYS A 457 9.88 7.77 3.90
CA CYS A 457 10.58 8.22 2.69
C CYS A 457 10.39 9.71 2.46
N VAL A 458 11.49 10.43 2.25
CA VAL A 458 11.50 11.87 1.90
C VAL A 458 11.75 12.13 0.41
N GLY A 459 11.73 11.08 -0.42
CA GLY A 459 11.86 11.22 -1.87
C GLY A 459 13.22 11.67 -2.42
N CYS A 460 14.28 11.81 -1.60
CA CYS A 460 15.61 12.31 -2.00
C CYS A 460 16.33 11.55 -3.14
N GLY A 461 15.91 10.32 -3.46
CA GLY A 461 16.50 9.53 -4.55
C GLY A 461 17.89 8.89 -4.30
N ARG A 462 18.59 9.21 -3.20
CA ARG A 462 19.93 8.64 -2.88
C ARG A 462 20.02 7.12 -2.99
N CYS A 463 18.99 6.43 -2.48
CA CYS A 463 18.97 4.97 -2.50
C CYS A 463 18.88 4.38 -3.91
N THR A 464 18.30 5.12 -4.86
CA THR A 464 18.20 4.72 -6.27
C THR A 464 19.57 4.80 -6.93
N VAL A 465 20.28 5.93 -6.75
CA VAL A 465 21.61 6.16 -7.34
C VAL A 465 22.66 5.16 -6.83
N THR A 466 22.60 4.78 -5.55
CA THR A 466 23.60 3.86 -4.97
C THR A 466 23.33 2.38 -5.28
N CYS A 467 22.14 2.04 -5.79
CA CYS A 467 21.75 0.64 -5.94
C CYS A 467 22.26 0.05 -7.25
N LEU A 468 23.28 -0.80 -7.16
CA LEU A 468 23.85 -1.51 -8.32
C LEU A 468 22.85 -2.41 -9.06
N ALA A 469 21.79 -2.85 -8.37
CA ALA A 469 20.74 -3.69 -8.95
C ALA A 469 19.53 -2.89 -9.46
N GLU A 470 19.52 -1.56 -9.29
CA GLU A 470 18.45 -0.67 -9.77
C GLU A 470 17.03 -1.05 -9.28
N ILE A 471 16.91 -1.52 -8.03
CA ILE A 471 15.62 -1.92 -7.42
C ILE A 471 15.25 -1.14 -6.16
N ALA A 472 16.13 -0.26 -5.67
CA ALA A 472 15.99 0.32 -4.34
C ALA A 472 14.97 1.48 -4.25
N SER A 473 14.45 1.94 -5.38
CA SER A 473 13.54 3.09 -5.47
C SER A 473 12.16 2.78 -4.87
N PRO A 474 11.74 3.46 -3.78
CA PRO A 474 10.38 3.30 -3.27
C PRO A 474 9.32 3.80 -4.27
N LEU A 475 9.63 4.85 -5.03
CA LEU A 475 8.76 5.36 -6.09
C LEU A 475 8.43 4.27 -7.12
N GLU A 476 9.45 3.59 -7.63
CA GLU A 476 9.28 2.54 -8.63
C GLU A 476 8.44 1.39 -8.04
N ALA A 477 8.70 1.01 -6.79
CA ALA A 477 7.92 -0.02 -6.12
C ALA A 477 6.44 0.36 -6.00
N TYR A 478 6.15 1.57 -5.51
CA TYR A 478 4.77 2.00 -5.33
C TYR A 478 4.05 2.16 -6.68
N ASN A 479 4.68 2.79 -7.68
CA ASN A 479 4.08 2.95 -9.00
C ASN A 479 3.88 1.60 -9.72
N ALA A 480 4.83 0.67 -9.63
CA ALA A 480 4.70 -0.65 -10.25
C ALA A 480 3.56 -1.46 -9.63
N ILE A 481 3.44 -1.44 -8.29
CA ILE A 481 2.34 -2.12 -7.59
C ILE A 481 1.01 -1.45 -7.93
N ALA A 482 0.96 -0.11 -7.95
CA ALA A 482 -0.21 0.65 -8.36
C ALA A 482 -0.64 0.37 -9.80
N ALA A 483 0.31 0.23 -10.72
CA ALA A 483 0.05 -0.12 -12.11
C ALA A 483 -0.48 -1.55 -12.22
N SER A 484 0.04 -2.49 -11.42
CA SER A 484 -0.49 -3.85 -11.35
C SER A 484 -1.94 -3.87 -10.84
N GLU A 485 -2.29 -3.02 -9.88
CA GLU A 485 -3.66 -2.84 -9.41
C GLU A 485 -4.54 -2.18 -10.46
N LYS A 486 -4.07 -1.13 -11.15
CA LYS A 486 -4.81 -0.51 -12.26
C LYS A 486 -5.04 -1.51 -13.41
N ALA A 487 -4.10 -2.41 -13.68
CA ALA A 487 -4.27 -3.46 -14.68
C ALA A 487 -5.27 -4.53 -14.22
N LYS A 488 -5.22 -4.95 -12.94
CA LYS A 488 -6.24 -5.82 -12.35
C LYS A 488 -7.61 -5.17 -12.34
N ASP A 489 -7.72 -3.90 -11.95
CA ASP A 489 -8.95 -3.11 -11.95
C ASP A 489 -9.45 -2.81 -13.35
N LYS A 490 -8.57 -2.60 -14.33
CA LYS A 490 -8.96 -2.44 -15.74
C LYS A 490 -9.43 -3.79 -16.30
N ALA A 491 -8.77 -4.90 -16.00
CA ALA A 491 -9.28 -6.23 -16.31
C ALA A 491 -10.62 -6.51 -15.61
N ARG A 492 -10.77 -6.11 -14.35
CA ARG A 492 -12.02 -6.19 -13.58
C ARG A 492 -13.11 -5.26 -14.14
N ARG A 493 -12.73 -4.08 -14.66
CA ARG A 493 -13.63 -3.10 -15.28
C ARG A 493 -14.05 -3.46 -16.69
N THR A 494 -13.18 -4.12 -17.45
CA THR A 494 -13.52 -4.72 -18.74
C THR A 494 -14.53 -5.86 -18.56
N ILE A 495 -14.54 -6.52 -17.39
CA ILE A 495 -15.59 -7.48 -16.99
C ILE A 495 -16.90 -6.77 -16.54
N THR A 496 -16.83 -5.55 -15.97
CA THR A 496 -18.01 -4.82 -15.48
C THR A 496 -18.65 -3.81 -16.44
N ASN A 497 -18.23 -3.70 -17.70
CA ASN A 497 -18.99 -2.94 -18.71
C ASN A 497 -20.15 -3.78 -19.27
N THR A 498 -20.96 -4.36 -18.40
CA THR A 498 -22.31 -4.79 -18.73
C THR A 498 -23.25 -3.64 -18.41
N ARG A 499 -23.98 -3.17 -19.44
CA ARG A 499 -25.09 -2.22 -19.26
C ARG A 499 -26.00 -2.71 -18.13
N PRO A 500 -26.59 -1.84 -17.30
CA PRO A 500 -27.63 -2.26 -16.37
C PRO A 500 -28.76 -2.91 -17.19
N GLN A 501 -28.85 -4.24 -17.15
CA GLN A 501 -30.00 -4.95 -17.69
C GLN A 501 -31.08 -4.94 -16.61
N PRO A 502 -32.28 -4.40 -16.88
CA PRO A 502 -33.41 -4.40 -15.94
C PRO A 502 -33.94 -5.82 -15.62
N GLU A 503 -33.32 -6.88 -16.17
CA GLU A 503 -33.86 -8.23 -16.27
C GLU A 503 -32.90 -9.33 -15.72
N LEU A 504 -32.04 -9.00 -14.75
CA LEU A 504 -30.97 -9.89 -14.24
C LEU A 504 -31.40 -11.33 -13.87
N TYR A 505 -32.64 -11.51 -13.41
CA TYR A 505 -33.20 -12.79 -12.98
C TYR A 505 -34.24 -13.38 -13.95
N LEU A 506 -34.52 -12.71 -15.07
CA LEU A 506 -35.47 -13.22 -16.05
C LEU A 506 -34.77 -14.23 -16.97
N PRO A 507 -35.29 -15.47 -17.08
CA PRO A 507 -34.77 -16.45 -18.02
C PRO A 507 -35.25 -16.19 -19.45
N HIS A 508 -34.39 -16.47 -20.42
CA HIS A 508 -34.80 -16.63 -21.81
C HIS A 508 -35.57 -17.95 -21.96
N MET A 509 -36.69 -17.91 -22.66
CA MET A 509 -37.49 -19.12 -22.91
C MET A 509 -36.80 -20.01 -23.93
N ALA A 510 -36.68 -21.30 -23.61
CA ALA A 510 -36.18 -22.32 -24.52
C ALA A 510 -37.14 -23.50 -24.62
N SER A 511 -36.98 -24.31 -25.66
CA SER A 511 -37.65 -25.61 -25.81
C SER A 511 -36.63 -26.72 -25.96
N ILE A 512 -36.91 -27.88 -25.37
CA ILE A 512 -36.12 -29.09 -25.58
C ILE A 512 -36.35 -29.59 -27.01
N THR A 513 -35.30 -29.71 -27.82
CA THR A 513 -35.39 -30.21 -29.20
C THR A 513 -34.99 -31.67 -29.32
N ARG A 514 -34.10 -32.15 -28.45
CA ARG A 514 -33.67 -33.55 -28.41
C ARG A 514 -33.31 -33.97 -26.98
N ILE A 515 -33.61 -35.21 -26.66
CA ILE A 515 -33.18 -35.88 -25.42
C ILE A 515 -32.48 -37.18 -25.81
N THR A 516 -31.25 -37.37 -25.35
CA THR A 516 -30.49 -38.61 -25.58
C THR A 516 -30.10 -39.24 -24.25
N GLN A 517 -30.39 -40.53 -24.08
CA GLN A 517 -29.97 -41.28 -22.89
C GLN A 517 -28.47 -41.60 -23.00
N LEU A 518 -27.67 -41.17 -22.02
CA LEU A 518 -26.22 -41.39 -22.02
C LEU A 518 -25.79 -42.56 -21.10
N GLY A 519 -26.51 -42.77 -20.00
CA GLY A 519 -26.21 -43.78 -18.99
C GLY A 519 -27.43 -44.06 -18.12
N ALA A 520 -27.29 -44.77 -17.00
CA ALA A 520 -28.43 -45.09 -16.14
C ALA A 520 -29.08 -43.86 -15.48
N ARG A 521 -28.30 -42.78 -15.24
CA ARG A 521 -28.77 -41.57 -14.56
C ARG A 521 -28.48 -40.28 -15.34
N GLU A 522 -27.94 -40.40 -16.55
CA GLU A 522 -27.42 -39.30 -17.34
C GLU A 522 -28.20 -39.16 -18.65
N LYS A 523 -28.68 -37.95 -18.92
CA LYS A 523 -29.32 -37.57 -20.18
C LYS A 523 -28.63 -36.34 -20.76
N LEU A 524 -28.53 -36.29 -22.08
CA LEU A 524 -28.16 -35.10 -22.85
C LEU A 524 -29.44 -34.40 -23.30
N PHE A 525 -29.55 -33.10 -23.04
CA PHE A 525 -30.65 -32.27 -23.49
C PHE A 525 -30.12 -31.24 -24.49
N GLU A 526 -30.75 -31.19 -25.66
CA GLU A 526 -30.53 -30.13 -26.63
C GLU A 526 -31.65 -29.10 -26.50
N PHE A 527 -31.28 -27.83 -26.47
CA PHE A 527 -32.21 -26.71 -26.34
C PHE A 527 -32.09 -25.75 -27.51
N LYS A 528 -33.22 -25.12 -27.83
CA LYS A 528 -33.32 -23.98 -28.74
C LYS A 528 -34.03 -22.83 -28.05
N LEU A 529 -33.42 -21.63 -28.07
CA LEU A 529 -34.06 -20.41 -27.55
C LEU A 529 -35.23 -20.02 -28.45
N LYS A 530 -36.37 -19.66 -27.84
CA LYS A 530 -37.61 -19.33 -28.55
C LYS A 530 -37.57 -17.97 -29.23
N ASP A 531 -36.74 -17.06 -28.75
CA ASP A 531 -36.51 -15.74 -29.35
C ASP A 531 -35.63 -15.79 -30.61
N GLY A 532 -35.11 -16.98 -30.97
CA GLY A 532 -34.27 -17.20 -32.15
C GLY A 532 -32.84 -16.67 -32.00
N HIS A 533 -32.48 -16.13 -30.83
CA HIS A 533 -31.12 -15.68 -30.57
C HIS A 533 -30.18 -16.86 -30.32
N LYS A 534 -28.89 -16.65 -30.62
CA LYS A 534 -27.83 -17.59 -30.28
C LYS A 534 -27.47 -17.43 -28.81
N LEU A 535 -27.10 -18.53 -28.14
CA LEU A 535 -26.63 -18.46 -26.75
C LEU A 535 -25.31 -17.68 -26.64
N GLY A 536 -24.41 -17.81 -27.62
CA GLY A 536 -23.15 -17.06 -27.65
C GLY A 536 -22.14 -17.49 -26.59
N HIS A 537 -22.11 -18.77 -26.24
CA HIS A 537 -21.22 -19.30 -25.21
C HIS A 537 -19.80 -19.55 -25.69
N ARG A 538 -18.91 -19.82 -24.73
CA ARG A 538 -17.55 -20.32 -24.93
C ARG A 538 -17.38 -21.66 -24.19
N PRO A 539 -16.44 -22.52 -24.62
CA PRO A 539 -16.20 -23.78 -23.94
C PRO A 539 -15.82 -23.55 -22.47
N GLY A 540 -16.42 -24.31 -21.56
CA GLY A 540 -16.21 -24.19 -20.11
C GLY A 540 -17.19 -23.27 -19.37
N GLN A 541 -18.07 -22.56 -20.07
CA GLN A 541 -19.17 -21.81 -19.46
C GLN A 541 -20.34 -22.71 -19.03
N PHE A 542 -21.28 -22.15 -18.28
CA PHE A 542 -22.49 -22.83 -17.80
C PHE A 542 -23.73 -21.97 -17.96
N VAL A 543 -24.91 -22.58 -17.80
CA VAL A 543 -26.22 -21.90 -17.75
C VAL A 543 -26.96 -22.28 -16.49
N GLU A 544 -27.85 -21.43 -16.00
CA GLU A 544 -28.87 -21.80 -15.02
C GLU A 544 -30.10 -22.31 -15.79
N VAL A 545 -30.44 -23.59 -15.61
CA VAL A 545 -31.63 -24.20 -16.24
C VAL A 545 -32.78 -24.16 -15.26
N TYR A 546 -33.78 -23.35 -15.57
CA TYR A 546 -35.00 -23.18 -14.78
C TYR A 546 -36.11 -24.14 -15.24
N VAL A 547 -36.57 -24.97 -14.31
CA VAL A 547 -37.77 -25.81 -14.47
C VAL A 547 -38.92 -25.17 -13.71
N PHE A 548 -39.99 -24.84 -14.43
CA PHE A 548 -41.14 -24.09 -13.91
C PHE A 548 -41.74 -24.73 -12.66
N GLY A 549 -41.91 -23.93 -11.61
CA GLY A 549 -42.48 -24.38 -10.32
C GLY A 549 -41.53 -25.20 -9.45
N ILE A 550 -40.33 -25.53 -9.93
CA ILE A 550 -39.34 -26.32 -9.19
C ILE A 550 -38.12 -25.48 -8.80
N GLY A 551 -37.58 -24.69 -9.73
CA GLY A 551 -36.39 -23.85 -9.51
C GLY A 551 -35.35 -23.99 -10.60
N GLU A 552 -34.20 -23.32 -10.42
CA GLU A 552 -33.08 -23.34 -11.35
C GLU A 552 -31.84 -24.04 -10.76
N SER A 553 -31.00 -24.57 -11.65
CA SER A 553 -29.72 -25.21 -11.28
C SER A 553 -28.63 -24.85 -12.29
N PRO A 554 -27.38 -24.63 -11.83
CA PRO A 554 -26.26 -24.37 -12.73
C PRO A 554 -25.84 -25.68 -13.42
N ILE A 555 -25.74 -25.67 -14.73
CA ILE A 555 -25.36 -26.81 -15.56
C ILE A 555 -24.36 -26.37 -16.63
N SER A 556 -23.22 -27.05 -16.69
CA SER A 556 -22.17 -26.77 -17.67
C SER A 556 -22.65 -27.02 -19.10
N LEU A 557 -22.23 -26.15 -20.01
CA LEU A 557 -22.49 -26.32 -21.44
C LEU A 557 -21.61 -27.44 -22.00
N THR A 558 -22.25 -28.32 -22.75
CA THR A 558 -21.67 -29.59 -23.24
C THR A 558 -21.41 -29.56 -24.75
N SER A 559 -22.06 -28.68 -25.51
CA SER A 559 -21.83 -28.50 -26.94
C SER A 559 -20.74 -27.46 -27.25
N SER A 560 -20.01 -27.65 -28.34
CA SER A 560 -19.11 -26.62 -28.89
C SER A 560 -19.89 -25.37 -29.38
N PRO A 561 -19.37 -24.15 -29.17
CA PRO A 561 -20.00 -22.93 -29.70
C PRO A 561 -19.88 -22.76 -31.22
N THR A 562 -19.12 -23.61 -31.91
CA THR A 562 -19.10 -23.69 -33.39
C THR A 562 -20.42 -24.20 -33.96
N ARG A 563 -21.28 -24.82 -33.14
CA ARG A 563 -22.57 -25.39 -33.51
C ARG A 563 -23.70 -24.51 -32.95
N ASP A 564 -23.85 -23.32 -33.54
CA ASP A 564 -24.40 -22.15 -32.84
C ASP A 564 -25.94 -21.95 -32.86
N HIS A 565 -26.69 -22.89 -33.43
CA HIS A 565 -28.15 -22.82 -33.55
C HIS A 565 -28.92 -23.50 -32.40
N THR A 566 -28.27 -24.44 -31.72
CA THR A 566 -28.76 -25.13 -30.52
C THR A 566 -27.62 -25.21 -29.51
N PHE A 567 -27.93 -25.53 -28.27
CA PHE A 567 -26.90 -25.85 -27.29
C PHE A 567 -27.31 -27.06 -26.46
N GLU A 568 -26.30 -27.79 -25.98
CA GLU A 568 -26.51 -29.03 -25.25
C GLU A 568 -26.00 -28.92 -23.82
N VAL A 569 -26.71 -29.55 -22.90
CA VAL A 569 -26.24 -29.79 -21.53
C VAL A 569 -26.47 -31.25 -21.15
N ALA A 570 -25.44 -31.90 -20.62
CA ALA A 570 -25.57 -33.22 -20.04
C ALA A 570 -25.86 -33.12 -18.54
N VAL A 571 -26.85 -33.88 -18.07
CA VAL A 571 -27.37 -33.77 -16.70
C VAL A 571 -27.47 -35.15 -16.07
N ARG A 572 -26.83 -35.30 -14.91
CA ARG A 572 -27.02 -36.44 -14.01
C ARG A 572 -28.19 -36.16 -13.07
N ASN A 573 -29.09 -37.11 -12.90
CA ASN A 573 -30.23 -37.00 -12.00
C ASN A 573 -29.80 -37.21 -10.53
N VAL A 574 -29.69 -36.13 -9.75
CA VAL A 574 -29.22 -36.15 -8.35
C VAL A 574 -30.04 -35.29 -7.37
N GLY A 575 -30.95 -34.44 -7.85
CA GLY A 575 -31.76 -33.56 -7.01
C GLY A 575 -33.06 -33.10 -7.67
N ASN A 576 -33.81 -32.23 -6.99
CA ASN A 576 -35.18 -31.87 -7.38
C ASN A 576 -35.27 -31.28 -8.80
N VAL A 577 -34.44 -30.28 -9.13
CA VAL A 577 -34.46 -29.64 -10.45
C VAL A 577 -33.99 -30.61 -11.55
N THR A 578 -32.89 -31.34 -11.32
CA THR A 578 -32.38 -32.31 -12.30
C THR A 578 -33.34 -33.49 -12.51
N GLY A 579 -34.05 -33.92 -11.47
CA GLY A 579 -35.05 -34.98 -11.54
C GLY A 579 -36.29 -34.52 -12.30
N ALA A 580 -36.76 -33.30 -12.04
CA ALA A 580 -37.86 -32.70 -12.80
C ALA A 580 -37.48 -32.53 -14.29
N LEU A 581 -36.28 -32.05 -14.59
CA LEU A 581 -35.77 -31.94 -15.96
C LEU A 581 -35.73 -33.31 -16.68
N HIS A 582 -35.35 -34.38 -15.97
CA HIS A 582 -35.32 -35.75 -16.51
C HIS A 582 -36.69 -36.31 -16.89
N ASN A 583 -37.76 -35.76 -16.32
CA ASN A 583 -39.14 -36.15 -16.60
C ASN A 583 -39.79 -35.30 -17.71
N LEU A 584 -39.09 -34.29 -18.23
CA LEU A 584 -39.59 -33.48 -19.34
C LEU A 584 -39.43 -34.23 -20.67
N GLU A 585 -40.34 -33.95 -21.59
CA GLU A 585 -40.36 -34.50 -22.95
C GLU A 585 -39.87 -33.46 -23.97
N VAL A 586 -39.49 -33.94 -25.16
CA VAL A 586 -39.16 -33.06 -26.30
C VAL A 586 -40.33 -32.11 -26.56
N GLY A 587 -40.03 -30.83 -26.75
CA GLY A 587 -41.00 -29.74 -26.90
C GLY A 587 -41.32 -28.99 -25.59
N SER A 588 -40.98 -29.54 -24.43
CA SER A 588 -41.25 -28.89 -23.13
C SER A 588 -40.55 -27.53 -23.00
N PRO A 589 -41.22 -26.50 -22.46
CA PRO A 589 -40.60 -25.20 -22.21
C PRO A 589 -39.74 -25.22 -20.95
N VAL A 590 -38.57 -24.60 -21.03
CA VAL A 590 -37.69 -24.33 -19.88
C VAL A 590 -37.20 -22.88 -19.91
N GLY A 591 -36.75 -22.36 -18.78
CA GLY A 591 -36.06 -21.09 -18.71
C GLY A 591 -34.54 -21.28 -18.72
N ILE A 592 -33.82 -20.40 -19.41
CA ILE A 592 -32.36 -20.45 -19.52
C ILE A 592 -31.79 -19.08 -19.14
N ARG A 593 -30.84 -19.06 -18.21
CA ARG A 593 -30.03 -17.87 -17.92
C ARG A 593 -28.57 -18.16 -18.14
N GLY A 594 -27.88 -17.23 -18.79
CA GLY A 594 -26.48 -17.37 -19.16
C GLY A 594 -26.26 -17.07 -20.65
N PRO A 595 -25.08 -17.39 -21.18
CA PRO A 595 -24.01 -18.16 -20.53
C PRO A 595 -23.32 -17.37 -19.41
N PHE A 596 -22.93 -18.08 -18.34
CA PHE A 596 -22.25 -17.53 -17.17
C PHE A 596 -20.83 -18.11 -17.02
N GLY A 597 -20.02 -17.40 -16.25
CA GLY A 597 -18.64 -17.76 -15.97
C GLY A 597 -17.66 -17.47 -17.09
N ASN A 598 -16.37 -17.61 -16.78
CA ASN A 598 -15.25 -17.61 -17.70
C ASN A 598 -15.01 -19.04 -18.24
N GLY A 599 -14.83 -19.13 -19.56
CA GLY A 599 -14.48 -20.38 -20.24
C GLY A 599 -12.98 -20.68 -20.23
N PHE A 600 -12.59 -21.73 -20.96
CA PHE A 600 -11.19 -22.10 -21.16
C PHE A 600 -10.41 -21.00 -21.91
N PRO A 601 -9.11 -20.81 -21.63
CA PRO A 601 -8.29 -19.76 -22.23
C PRO A 601 -7.84 -20.11 -23.66
N LEU A 602 -8.79 -20.19 -24.59
CA LEU A 602 -8.60 -20.69 -25.96
C LEU A 602 -7.40 -20.04 -26.68
N GLU A 603 -7.26 -18.72 -26.61
CA GLU A 603 -6.15 -17.98 -27.23
C GLU A 603 -4.77 -18.41 -26.71
N GLN A 604 -4.68 -18.85 -25.45
CA GLN A 604 -3.42 -19.34 -24.86
C GLN A 604 -3.12 -20.80 -25.23
N MET A 605 -4.13 -21.50 -25.73
CA MET A 605 -4.10 -22.91 -26.09
C MET A 605 -3.84 -23.13 -27.59
N GLU A 606 -4.17 -22.15 -28.44
CA GLU A 606 -3.83 -22.17 -29.87
C GLU A 606 -2.32 -22.34 -30.08
N GLY A 607 -1.94 -23.19 -31.03
CA GLY A 607 -0.56 -23.54 -31.36
C GLY A 607 0.15 -24.47 -30.37
N LYS A 608 -0.51 -24.91 -29.30
CA LYS A 608 0.06 -25.79 -28.27
C LYS A 608 -0.46 -27.22 -28.35
N ASP A 609 0.29 -28.16 -27.77
CA ASP A 609 -0.20 -29.51 -27.52
C ASP A 609 -1.16 -29.48 -26.32
N LEU A 610 -2.20 -30.32 -26.34
CA LEU A 610 -3.22 -30.35 -25.29
C LEU A 610 -3.22 -31.68 -24.55
N LEU A 611 -3.32 -31.63 -23.23
CA LEU A 611 -3.54 -32.79 -22.36
C LEU A 611 -4.89 -32.64 -21.65
N LEU A 612 -5.93 -33.26 -22.19
CA LEU A 612 -7.31 -33.14 -21.73
C LEU A 612 -7.64 -34.33 -20.82
N ILE A 613 -7.98 -34.08 -19.56
CA ILE A 613 -8.17 -35.11 -18.53
C ILE A 613 -9.56 -34.98 -17.92
N ALA A 614 -10.43 -35.96 -18.16
CA ALA A 614 -11.80 -36.01 -17.63
C ALA A 614 -12.05 -37.20 -16.71
N GLY A 615 -12.58 -36.93 -15.52
CA GLY A 615 -13.07 -37.95 -14.58
C GLY A 615 -14.59 -37.98 -14.49
N GLY A 616 -15.21 -39.09 -14.90
CA GLY A 616 -16.66 -39.31 -14.85
C GLY A 616 -17.43 -38.23 -15.61
N ILE A 617 -18.38 -37.58 -14.92
CA ILE A 617 -19.17 -36.48 -15.49
C ILE A 617 -18.35 -35.21 -15.77
N GLY A 618 -17.08 -35.15 -15.36
CA GLY A 618 -16.17 -34.08 -15.77
C GLY A 618 -16.00 -33.97 -17.30
N VAL A 619 -16.36 -35.02 -18.05
CA VAL A 619 -16.43 -34.97 -19.51
C VAL A 619 -17.55 -34.06 -20.03
N PHE A 620 -18.59 -33.75 -19.24
CA PHE A 620 -19.71 -32.90 -19.68
C PHE A 620 -19.23 -31.49 -20.10
N PRO A 621 -18.58 -30.69 -19.23
CA PRO A 621 -17.97 -29.43 -19.64
C PRO A 621 -16.79 -29.60 -20.60
N LEU A 622 -16.03 -30.70 -20.50
CA LEU A 622 -14.82 -30.90 -21.31
C LEU A 622 -15.16 -31.23 -22.77
N ARG A 623 -16.30 -31.88 -23.03
CA ARG A 623 -16.79 -32.20 -24.38
C ARG A 623 -16.90 -30.95 -25.25
N SER A 624 -17.41 -29.86 -24.69
CA SER A 624 -17.50 -28.57 -25.40
C SER A 624 -16.13 -28.09 -25.90
N LEU A 625 -15.06 -28.29 -25.11
CA LEU A 625 -13.69 -27.95 -25.51
C LEU A 625 -13.12 -28.96 -26.51
N ILE A 626 -13.34 -30.26 -26.30
CA ILE A 626 -12.87 -31.32 -27.19
C ILE A 626 -13.42 -31.09 -28.60
N GLU A 627 -14.73 -30.92 -28.72
CA GLU A 627 -15.38 -30.66 -30.02
C GLU A 627 -14.89 -29.34 -30.64
N TYR A 628 -14.74 -28.28 -29.85
CA TYR A 628 -14.23 -26.99 -30.34
C TYR A 628 -12.82 -27.09 -30.93
N VAL A 629 -11.94 -27.84 -30.25
CA VAL A 629 -10.57 -28.07 -30.71
C VAL A 629 -10.56 -28.95 -31.97
N LEU A 630 -11.40 -29.99 -32.03
CA LEU A 630 -11.51 -30.86 -33.20
C LEU A 630 -12.09 -30.12 -34.42
N ASP A 631 -13.08 -29.25 -34.24
CA ASP A 631 -13.63 -28.42 -35.31
C ASP A 631 -12.60 -27.41 -35.85
N ARG A 632 -11.57 -27.08 -35.05
CA ARG A 632 -10.47 -26.17 -35.41
C ARG A 632 -9.12 -26.88 -35.35
N ARG A 633 -9.09 -28.16 -35.76
CA ARG A 633 -7.94 -29.06 -35.57
C ARG A 633 -6.61 -28.45 -36.00
N GLU A 634 -6.57 -27.72 -37.12
CA GLU A 634 -5.34 -27.11 -37.65
C GLU A 634 -4.73 -26.03 -36.73
N SER A 635 -5.51 -25.46 -35.82
CA SER A 635 -5.05 -24.41 -34.88
C SER A 635 -4.36 -24.96 -33.62
N TYR A 636 -4.30 -26.29 -33.44
CA TYR A 636 -3.78 -26.92 -32.23
C TYR A 636 -2.73 -27.99 -32.55
N GLY A 637 -1.80 -28.19 -31.62
CA GLY A 637 -0.79 -29.26 -31.68
C GLY A 637 -1.38 -30.64 -31.39
N HIS A 638 -0.58 -31.57 -30.89
CA HIS A 638 -1.03 -32.93 -30.57
C HIS A 638 -2.00 -32.94 -29.37
N ILE A 639 -3.01 -33.80 -29.40
CA ILE A 639 -4.02 -33.90 -28.32
C ILE A 639 -3.88 -35.25 -27.62
N ASN A 640 -3.57 -35.23 -26.33
CA ASN A 640 -3.69 -36.38 -25.43
C ASN A 640 -5.00 -36.28 -24.66
N LEU A 641 -5.96 -37.18 -24.90
CA LEU A 641 -7.25 -37.23 -24.23
C LEU A 641 -7.31 -38.43 -23.29
N LEU A 642 -7.41 -38.16 -21.98
CA LEU A 642 -7.50 -39.13 -20.92
C LEU A 642 -8.89 -39.12 -20.29
N PHE A 643 -9.55 -40.28 -20.26
CA PHE A 643 -10.86 -40.44 -19.63
C PHE A 643 -10.84 -41.51 -18.53
N GLY A 644 -11.48 -41.23 -17.41
CA GLY A 644 -11.61 -42.16 -16.29
C GLY A 644 -13.06 -42.28 -15.83
N SER A 645 -13.54 -43.49 -15.59
CA SER A 645 -14.86 -43.73 -14.98
C SER A 645 -14.77 -44.82 -13.91
N ARG A 646 -15.83 -45.02 -13.13
CA ARG A 646 -15.82 -46.03 -12.05
C ARG A 646 -15.95 -47.45 -12.57
N SER A 647 -16.79 -47.64 -13.57
CA SER A 647 -17.09 -48.93 -14.19
C SER A 647 -17.46 -48.74 -15.66
N PRO A 648 -17.37 -49.78 -16.50
CA PRO A 648 -17.70 -49.69 -17.93
C PRO A 648 -19.11 -49.17 -18.21
N SER A 649 -20.09 -49.51 -17.35
CA SER A 649 -21.48 -49.07 -17.48
C SER A 649 -21.71 -47.59 -17.13
N GLU A 650 -20.76 -46.94 -16.46
CA GLU A 650 -20.80 -45.50 -16.16
C GLU A 650 -20.12 -44.64 -17.24
N ARG A 651 -19.67 -45.25 -18.34
CA ARG A 651 -19.16 -44.52 -19.51
C ARG A 651 -20.30 -43.75 -20.18
N VAL A 652 -20.01 -42.54 -20.60
CA VAL A 652 -20.93 -41.62 -21.28
C VAL A 652 -20.28 -41.15 -22.57
N PHE A 653 -21.07 -40.82 -23.60
CA PHE A 653 -20.57 -40.46 -24.93
C PHE A 653 -19.69 -41.53 -25.58
N SER A 654 -19.95 -42.82 -25.32
CA SER A 654 -19.11 -43.93 -25.80
C SER A 654 -18.90 -43.93 -27.32
N GLU A 655 -19.93 -43.54 -28.11
CA GLU A 655 -19.83 -43.43 -29.57
C GLU A 655 -18.89 -42.29 -29.99
N GLU A 656 -19.01 -41.13 -29.37
CA GLU A 656 -18.14 -39.97 -29.65
C GLU A 656 -16.71 -40.23 -29.19
N MET A 657 -16.51 -40.87 -28.05
CA MET A 657 -15.17 -41.29 -27.59
C MET A 657 -14.49 -42.21 -28.61
N ALA A 658 -15.25 -43.13 -29.23
CA ALA A 658 -14.74 -43.98 -30.30
C ALA A 658 -14.39 -43.19 -31.57
N GLN A 659 -15.07 -42.07 -31.83
CA GLN A 659 -14.74 -41.15 -32.92
C GLN A 659 -13.50 -40.32 -32.59
N TRP A 660 -13.41 -39.75 -31.38
CA TRP A 660 -12.25 -38.98 -30.92
C TRP A 660 -10.97 -39.82 -30.92
N ALA A 661 -11.08 -41.10 -30.55
CA ALA A 661 -9.95 -42.04 -30.60
C ALA A 661 -9.42 -42.29 -32.02
N LYS A 662 -10.22 -42.04 -33.06
CA LYS A 662 -9.83 -42.18 -34.47
C LYS A 662 -9.46 -40.85 -35.13
N ALA A 663 -9.57 -39.73 -34.41
CA ALA A 663 -9.27 -38.41 -34.95
C ALA A 663 -7.75 -38.25 -35.18
N PRO A 664 -7.34 -37.51 -36.23
CA PRO A 664 -5.93 -37.30 -36.53
C PRO A 664 -5.22 -36.54 -35.40
N ASP A 665 -3.99 -36.97 -35.11
CA ASP A 665 -3.13 -36.35 -34.09
C ASP A 665 -3.82 -36.27 -32.70
N VAL A 666 -4.62 -37.30 -32.38
CA VAL A 666 -5.23 -37.53 -31.07
C VAL A 666 -4.77 -38.87 -30.50
N THR A 667 -4.28 -38.86 -29.26
CA THR A 667 -4.04 -40.05 -28.47
C THR A 667 -5.12 -40.15 -27.40
N PHE A 668 -6.00 -41.14 -27.54
CA PHE A 668 -7.05 -41.41 -26.55
C PHE A 668 -6.65 -42.58 -25.64
N MET A 669 -6.78 -42.39 -24.33
CA MET A 669 -6.67 -43.48 -23.36
C MET A 669 -7.79 -43.40 -22.34
N GLU A 670 -8.39 -44.54 -22.03
CA GLU A 670 -9.41 -44.65 -21.01
C GLU A 670 -9.08 -45.69 -19.94
N THR A 671 -9.61 -45.47 -18.74
CA THR A 671 -9.50 -46.39 -17.61
C THR A 671 -10.81 -46.47 -16.83
N VAL A 672 -11.05 -47.62 -16.21
CA VAL A 672 -12.11 -47.81 -15.23
C VAL A 672 -11.51 -48.16 -13.87
N ASP A 673 -12.08 -47.67 -12.77
CA ASP A 673 -11.62 -48.05 -11.43
C ASP A 673 -11.83 -49.55 -11.17
N LYS A 674 -12.95 -50.11 -11.67
CA LYS A 674 -13.29 -51.53 -11.59
C LYS A 674 -13.78 -52.04 -12.95
N GLY A 675 -13.07 -52.99 -13.53
CA GLY A 675 -13.49 -53.68 -14.75
C GLY A 675 -14.57 -54.72 -14.47
N ASP A 676 -15.28 -55.10 -15.52
CA ASP A 676 -16.17 -56.28 -15.58
C ASP A 676 -15.73 -57.19 -16.74
N ASP A 677 -16.43 -58.30 -16.96
CA ASP A 677 -16.10 -59.29 -18.00
C ASP A 677 -16.13 -58.72 -19.43
N THR A 678 -16.73 -57.54 -19.64
CA THR A 678 -16.82 -56.88 -20.94
C THR A 678 -15.68 -55.88 -21.18
N TRP A 679 -14.87 -55.59 -20.15
CA TRP A 679 -13.84 -54.56 -20.20
C TRP A 679 -12.45 -55.11 -20.54
N THR A 680 -11.88 -54.62 -21.64
CA THR A 680 -10.54 -54.98 -22.11
C THR A 680 -9.54 -53.83 -22.03
N GLY A 681 -9.96 -52.67 -21.52
CA GLY A 681 -9.13 -51.45 -21.41
C GLY A 681 -8.29 -51.39 -20.14
N ASN A 682 -7.76 -50.20 -19.83
CA ASN A 682 -6.98 -50.01 -18.61
C ASN A 682 -7.87 -50.11 -17.34
N VAL A 683 -7.29 -50.60 -16.25
CA VAL A 683 -7.94 -50.67 -14.94
C VAL A 683 -7.10 -49.91 -13.91
N GLY A 684 -7.76 -49.03 -13.15
CA GLY A 684 -7.16 -48.18 -12.13
C GLY A 684 -7.58 -46.71 -12.25
N VAL A 685 -7.13 -45.89 -11.29
CA VAL A 685 -7.42 -44.44 -11.28
C VAL A 685 -6.76 -43.72 -12.45
N ILE A 686 -7.34 -42.60 -12.88
CA ILE A 686 -6.92 -41.85 -14.08
C ILE A 686 -5.45 -41.41 -14.08
N THR A 687 -4.85 -41.20 -12.92
CA THR A 687 -3.43 -40.83 -12.80
C THR A 687 -2.49 -41.92 -13.32
N THR A 688 -2.93 -43.18 -13.39
CA THR A 688 -2.16 -44.29 -13.98
C THR A 688 -1.97 -44.18 -15.49
N LEU A 689 -2.79 -43.36 -16.17
CA LEU A 689 -2.67 -43.10 -17.60
C LEU A 689 -1.65 -42.01 -17.92
N ILE A 690 -1.39 -41.08 -16.99
CA ILE A 690 -0.50 -39.93 -17.23
C ILE A 690 0.93 -40.38 -17.61
N PRO A 691 1.56 -41.40 -16.98
CA PRO A 691 2.86 -41.89 -17.41
C PRO A 691 2.88 -42.57 -18.79
N LYS A 692 1.73 -43.01 -19.30
CA LYS A 692 1.62 -43.75 -20.56
C LYS A 692 1.55 -42.84 -21.79
N VAL A 693 1.29 -41.54 -21.59
CA VAL A 693 1.24 -40.54 -22.68
C VAL A 693 2.52 -39.72 -22.76
N GLN A 694 2.93 -39.36 -23.97
CA GLN A 694 4.09 -38.51 -24.23
C GLN A 694 3.64 -37.08 -24.49
N PHE A 695 4.30 -36.10 -23.85
CA PHE A 695 4.08 -34.68 -24.08
C PHE A 695 5.33 -33.87 -23.67
N ASP A 696 5.56 -32.72 -24.31
CA ASP A 696 6.62 -31.79 -23.94
C ASP A 696 6.05 -30.69 -23.01
N PRO A 697 6.45 -30.63 -21.74
CA PRO A 697 5.88 -29.71 -20.76
C PRO A 697 6.03 -28.23 -21.12
N ARG A 698 6.95 -27.86 -22.03
CA ARG A 698 7.18 -26.48 -22.46
C ARG A 698 6.14 -25.98 -23.46
N LYS A 699 5.51 -26.89 -24.21
CA LYS A 699 4.51 -26.57 -25.25
C LYS A 699 3.15 -27.20 -25.01
N THR A 700 2.94 -27.86 -23.87
CA THR A 700 1.66 -28.50 -23.52
C THR A 700 0.84 -27.67 -22.54
N VAL A 701 -0.48 -27.61 -22.74
CA VAL A 701 -1.45 -27.14 -21.75
C VAL A 701 -2.32 -28.31 -21.31
N ALA A 702 -2.40 -28.55 -20.00
CA ALA A 702 -3.27 -29.56 -19.44
C ALA A 702 -4.60 -28.95 -18.97
N VAL A 703 -5.71 -29.59 -19.30
CA VAL A 703 -7.05 -29.23 -18.80
C VAL A 703 -7.59 -30.40 -17.99
N VAL A 704 -7.94 -30.14 -16.74
CA VAL A 704 -8.36 -31.17 -15.77
C VAL A 704 -9.77 -30.86 -15.30
N VAL A 705 -10.71 -31.77 -15.56
CA VAL A 705 -12.11 -31.60 -15.15
C VAL A 705 -12.65 -32.89 -14.54
N GLY A 706 -13.16 -32.81 -13.30
CA GLY A 706 -13.61 -33.99 -12.58
C GLY A 706 -13.82 -33.70 -11.09
N PRO A 707 -13.96 -34.75 -10.27
CA PRO A 707 -14.26 -34.57 -8.85
C PRO A 707 -13.10 -33.91 -8.10
N PRO A 708 -13.36 -33.14 -7.02
CA PRO A 708 -12.34 -32.38 -6.30
C PRO A 708 -11.10 -33.18 -5.88
N ILE A 709 -11.30 -34.44 -5.44
CA ILE A 709 -10.21 -35.33 -5.03
C ILE A 709 -9.19 -35.60 -6.15
N MET A 710 -9.64 -35.58 -7.41
CA MET A 710 -8.83 -35.87 -8.58
C MET A 710 -7.78 -34.77 -8.82
N TYR A 711 -8.11 -33.50 -8.55
CA TYR A 711 -7.23 -32.38 -8.84
C TYR A 711 -5.89 -32.52 -8.12
N ARG A 712 -5.90 -32.88 -6.82
CA ARG A 712 -4.68 -33.05 -6.03
C ARG A 712 -3.74 -34.10 -6.62
N PHE A 713 -4.27 -35.26 -7.01
CA PHE A 713 -3.46 -36.35 -7.53
C PHE A 713 -2.99 -36.10 -8.96
N VAL A 714 -3.86 -35.60 -9.83
CA VAL A 714 -3.51 -35.28 -11.22
C VAL A 714 -2.48 -34.15 -11.27
N THR A 715 -2.69 -33.05 -10.53
CA THR A 715 -1.73 -31.95 -10.49
C THR A 715 -0.36 -32.42 -10.00
N ASN A 716 -0.28 -33.25 -8.96
CA ASN A 716 0.97 -33.82 -8.49
C ASN A 716 1.70 -34.66 -9.57
N GLU A 717 0.99 -35.49 -10.34
CA GLU A 717 1.60 -36.26 -11.43
C GLU A 717 2.07 -35.36 -12.58
N LEU A 718 1.31 -34.31 -12.92
CA LEU A 718 1.72 -33.33 -13.93
C LEU A 718 2.95 -32.52 -13.49
N LYS A 719 3.04 -32.18 -12.18
CA LYS A 719 4.20 -31.51 -11.60
C LYS A 719 5.46 -32.37 -11.63
N LYS A 720 5.36 -33.69 -11.42
CA LYS A 720 6.49 -34.62 -11.55
C LYS A 720 7.08 -34.66 -12.96
N ARG A 721 6.32 -34.19 -13.96
CA ARG A 721 6.73 -34.08 -15.36
C ARG A 721 7.02 -32.64 -15.77
N ASP A 722 7.32 -31.78 -14.80
CA ASP A 722 7.73 -30.38 -14.98
C ASP A 722 6.71 -29.47 -15.70
N LEU A 723 5.42 -29.83 -15.71
CA LEU A 723 4.40 -28.95 -16.25
C LEU A 723 4.22 -27.72 -15.33
N ALA A 724 4.34 -26.53 -15.92
CA ALA A 724 4.18 -25.26 -15.20
C ALA A 724 2.74 -25.09 -14.67
N ASP A 725 2.59 -24.45 -13.52
CA ASP A 725 1.26 -24.25 -12.90
C ASP A 725 0.33 -23.41 -13.80
N ASP A 726 0.89 -22.45 -14.54
CA ASP A 726 0.13 -21.64 -15.49
C ASP A 726 -0.42 -22.45 -16.68
N ASN A 727 0.22 -23.58 -17.01
CA ASN A 727 -0.19 -24.49 -18.08
C ASN A 727 -1.12 -25.60 -17.57
N ILE A 728 -1.54 -25.58 -16.30
CA ILE A 728 -2.52 -26.52 -15.76
C ILE A 728 -3.82 -25.76 -15.47
N ILE A 729 -4.86 -26.06 -16.24
CA ILE A 729 -6.17 -25.42 -16.17
C ILE A 729 -7.16 -26.40 -15.53
N LEU A 730 -7.92 -25.92 -14.55
CA LEU A 730 -8.91 -26.71 -13.82
C LEU A 730 -10.28 -26.04 -13.92
N SER A 731 -11.33 -26.83 -14.13
CA SER A 731 -12.72 -26.34 -14.06
C SER A 731 -13.35 -26.80 -12.77
N LEU A 732 -13.67 -25.87 -11.86
CA LEU A 732 -14.19 -26.12 -10.53
C LEU A 732 -15.72 -26.18 -10.50
N GLU A 733 -16.25 -27.12 -9.72
CA GLU A 733 -17.66 -27.12 -9.33
C GLU A 733 -17.84 -26.51 -7.94
N ARG A 734 -18.85 -25.63 -7.80
CA ARG A 734 -19.28 -25.05 -6.53
C ARG A 734 -20.80 -24.91 -6.51
N LYS A 735 -21.35 -24.78 -5.30
CA LYS A 735 -22.77 -24.52 -5.11
C LYS A 735 -23.09 -23.11 -5.64
N MET A 736 -23.88 -23.01 -6.70
CA MET A 736 -24.35 -21.72 -7.22
C MET A 736 -25.86 -21.59 -7.03
N LYS A 737 -26.33 -20.34 -6.96
CA LYS A 737 -27.76 -20.01 -6.82
C LYS A 737 -28.16 -18.85 -7.72
N CYS A 738 -27.42 -17.74 -7.69
CA CYS A 738 -27.80 -16.56 -8.47
C CYS A 738 -27.19 -16.52 -9.88
N GLY A 739 -26.11 -17.27 -10.15
CA GLY A 739 -25.30 -17.18 -11.38
C GLY A 739 -24.51 -15.87 -11.58
N VAL A 740 -24.86 -14.79 -10.86
CA VAL A 740 -24.43 -13.41 -11.17
C VAL A 740 -23.69 -12.67 -10.03
N GLY A 741 -23.04 -13.39 -9.12
CA GLY A 741 -22.17 -12.79 -8.09
C GLY A 741 -22.87 -12.01 -6.98
N LYS A 742 -24.12 -12.35 -6.64
CA LYS A 742 -24.91 -11.65 -5.61
C LYS A 742 -25.10 -12.42 -4.30
N CYS A 743 -25.25 -13.75 -4.38
CA CYS A 743 -25.70 -14.54 -3.22
C CYS A 743 -24.58 -15.14 -2.35
N GLY A 744 -23.30 -15.01 -2.71
CA GLY A 744 -22.19 -15.59 -1.92
C GLY A 744 -22.02 -17.12 -2.00
N ASN A 745 -22.99 -17.90 -2.47
CA ASN A 745 -22.92 -19.38 -2.39
C ASN A 745 -21.72 -20.00 -3.12
N CYS A 746 -21.29 -19.38 -4.22
CA CYS A 746 -20.16 -19.84 -5.03
C CYS A 746 -18.83 -19.19 -4.65
N GLN A 747 -18.78 -18.47 -3.53
CA GLN A 747 -17.63 -17.68 -3.12
C GLN A 747 -16.51 -18.59 -2.61
N ILE A 748 -15.27 -18.30 -3.03
CA ILE A 748 -14.04 -18.86 -2.47
C ILE A 748 -13.17 -17.65 -2.12
N ASN A 749 -13.00 -17.36 -0.83
CA ASN A 749 -12.35 -16.14 -0.35
C ASN A 749 -12.94 -14.88 -1.02
N GLY A 750 -12.14 -14.12 -1.76
CA GLY A 750 -12.57 -12.91 -2.47
C GLY A 750 -13.12 -13.15 -3.88
N VAL A 751 -13.28 -14.40 -4.31
CA VAL A 751 -13.61 -14.78 -5.71
C VAL A 751 -15.00 -15.38 -5.79
N TYR A 752 -15.82 -14.94 -6.76
CA TYR A 752 -17.11 -15.56 -7.07
C TYR A 752 -16.97 -16.50 -8.26
N VAL A 753 -17.06 -17.82 -8.05
CA VAL A 753 -16.87 -18.80 -9.14
C VAL A 753 -17.84 -18.62 -10.30
N CYS A 754 -19.06 -18.13 -10.07
CA CYS A 754 -20.03 -17.86 -11.16
C CYS A 754 -19.64 -16.68 -12.08
N GLN A 755 -18.79 -15.76 -11.63
CA GLN A 755 -18.34 -14.60 -12.42
C GLN A 755 -16.90 -14.72 -12.88
N GLU A 756 -16.04 -15.26 -12.02
CA GLU A 756 -14.59 -15.31 -12.23
C GLU A 756 -14.11 -16.70 -12.63
N GLY A 757 -14.89 -17.75 -12.35
CA GLY A 757 -14.67 -19.14 -12.77
C GLY A 757 -15.75 -19.58 -13.76
N PRO A 758 -16.04 -20.89 -13.93
CA PRO A 758 -15.53 -22.02 -13.16
C PRO A 758 -14.10 -22.44 -13.52
N VAL A 759 -13.57 -21.94 -14.63
CA VAL A 759 -12.25 -22.31 -15.14
C VAL A 759 -11.16 -21.41 -14.54
N PHE A 760 -10.10 -22.01 -13.98
CA PHE A 760 -8.96 -21.31 -13.39
C PHE A 760 -7.63 -22.01 -13.72
N SER A 761 -6.53 -21.26 -13.77
CA SER A 761 -5.19 -21.85 -13.75
C SER A 761 -4.81 -22.35 -12.34
N LEU A 762 -3.94 -23.35 -12.25
CA LEU A 762 -3.44 -23.87 -10.98
C LEU A 762 -2.72 -22.77 -10.18
N THR A 763 -1.99 -21.88 -10.85
CA THR A 763 -1.35 -20.71 -10.22
C THR A 763 -2.36 -19.86 -9.48
N ARG A 764 -3.51 -19.56 -10.11
CA ARG A 764 -4.57 -18.78 -9.47
C ARG A 764 -5.16 -19.54 -8.29
N LEU A 765 -5.42 -20.83 -8.45
CA LEU A 765 -6.00 -21.66 -7.40
C LEU A 765 -5.08 -21.82 -6.18
N ARG A 766 -3.76 -21.85 -6.36
CA ARG A 766 -2.79 -21.87 -5.24
C ARG A 766 -2.87 -20.65 -4.33
N THR A 767 -3.37 -19.52 -4.84
CA THR A 767 -3.59 -18.30 -4.04
C THR A 767 -4.94 -18.28 -3.31
N LEU A 768 -5.84 -19.21 -3.64
CA LEU A 768 -7.18 -19.31 -3.08
C LEU A 768 -7.25 -20.52 -2.14
N ARG A 769 -7.01 -20.30 -0.83
CA ARG A 769 -7.24 -21.34 0.19
C ARG A 769 -8.68 -21.86 0.05
N GLU A 770 -8.87 -23.17 0.24
CA GLU A 770 -10.17 -23.89 0.10
C GLU A 770 -10.65 -24.15 -1.35
N ALA A 771 -9.84 -23.82 -2.37
CA ALA A 771 -10.24 -24.01 -3.76
C ALA A 771 -10.09 -25.46 -4.27
N ILE A 772 -9.02 -26.17 -3.92
CA ILE A 772 -8.73 -27.56 -4.33
C ILE A 772 -8.09 -28.37 -3.22
#